data_AF-A0A2K8U6V3-F1
#
_entry.id   AF-A0A2K8U6V3-F1
#
_cell.length_a   1.000
_cell.length_b   1.000
_cell.length_c   1.000
_cell.angle_alpha   90.00
_cell.angle_beta   90.00
_cell.angle_gamma   90.00
#
_symmetry.space_group_name_H-M   'P 1'
#
loop_
_entity.id
_entity.type
_entity.pdbx_description
1 polymer ?
#
loop_
_entity_poly.entity_id
_entity_poly.type
_entity_poly.pdbx_seq_one_letter_code
_entity_poly.pdbx_strand_id
1 'polypeptide(L)'
;MSEVTVKQLASTVGIPVERLLTQLSEAGISASDADSTLTEQEKVQLLTFLRRSHGRGGSEGGADPSQVTLKRKSVSELRQPAVTPRVPGAGGGSNSRPTPAARAKTISVEVRRKRTYVKRGDEPAAAQAPTQAPTPAPTGAPTEVAAATAPPPAPVVRPAAPASRRPAAPPPRPARERQTLRSSPMDDGRRRIELASMRAEQEARRLGELEDHERQTREAAERQREAEEAQRRAETEAEAKRLADEAARPVAEPDLSETEAVVETAPVAAAAAVVPAPLEMVADEAEPVVRRRGEAAKPAKKPPVVVAAKKPPELSEKEKSVKKAGRKDSLRGRDQEAPRVEYEEVDGDAAGGRPRRKRKTTKPQLQDKHVFQRPTAPVIRDVALPETISVGELASRMSVKAGDVVKALFKQGMMVTINQMLDRDTAVLIVEEMGHTAVIADLRTTEDTLIEEADEQSGLAEAQPRAPVVTIMGHVDHGKTSLLDYIRRTRVASGEAGGITQHIGAYHVETTRGVISFLDTPGHAAFSAMRARGAKVTDIVVLVVAADDGVMPQTIEAIAHARASKVPIVVAVNKMDKPDANPDRVMQELSQHEVLTEAWGGDTMLVKVSAKTGEGIDDLLDAILLQAEVLELKAPVDGPARGTIVESSLDKGRGPVATILVQAGTLRRGDMIVSGGEYGRVRAMFDEAGNPVEAAGPSIPVQVLGLSAPPDAGDDVLAVVDERRAREVAEFRSSRMRRSKLDENRGVSLDQIFSQLKDGELKSVNLIVKADVQGSLEALRESLLKLTNDEVKVILVATGVGGITESDANLAVTSSAIILGFNVRADAAARRVVEEKALDLRYYSIIYELIDDVKKAISGLLKPVITEEIIGMVEVRDVFRSSKFGAIAGCMVVDGMIKRNNPIRVLRNHVVIYEGTLESLRRYKDDVAEVRAGTDCGIGVKNYNDVQVGDHIEVFERTERARVL
;
A
#
# COMPACT_ATOMS: atom_id res chain seq x y z
N MET A 1 -5.85 54.82 -23.57
CA MET A 1 -6.03 56.28 -23.78
C MET A 1 -7.23 56.81 -22.98
N SER A 2 -7.13 56.75 -21.65
CA SER A 2 -8.02 57.51 -20.76
C SER A 2 -7.23 57.92 -19.54
N GLU A 3 -6.92 59.21 -19.45
CA GLU A 3 -6.30 59.81 -18.26
C GLU A 3 -7.27 59.71 -17.08
N VAL A 4 -6.73 59.45 -15.89
CA VAL A 4 -7.51 59.24 -14.65
C VAL A 4 -6.81 60.02 -13.56
N THR A 5 -7.56 60.80 -12.78
CA THR A 5 -6.95 61.62 -11.72
C THR A 5 -6.58 60.78 -10.50
N VAL A 6 -5.59 61.23 -9.73
CA VAL A 6 -5.14 60.59 -8.47
C VAL A 6 -6.32 60.28 -7.54
N LYS A 7 -7.27 61.20 -7.40
CA LYS A 7 -8.51 61.07 -6.60
C LYS A 7 -9.49 60.01 -7.13
N GLN A 8 -9.61 59.86 -8.45
CA GLN A 8 -10.40 58.78 -9.06
C GLN A 8 -9.72 57.43 -8.91
N LEU A 9 -8.38 57.37 -9.01
CA LEU A 9 -7.62 56.15 -8.78
C LEU A 9 -7.71 55.71 -7.31
N ALA A 10 -7.52 56.65 -6.37
CA ALA A 10 -7.66 56.43 -4.94
C ALA A 10 -9.05 55.87 -4.56
N SER A 11 -10.13 56.45 -5.09
CA SER A 11 -11.50 55.95 -4.84
C SER A 11 -11.79 54.60 -5.48
N THR A 12 -11.13 54.27 -6.61
CA THR A 12 -11.25 52.97 -7.28
C THR A 12 -10.49 51.87 -6.54
N VAL A 13 -9.34 52.19 -5.94
CA VAL A 13 -8.49 51.25 -5.17
C VAL A 13 -8.92 51.16 -3.70
N GLY A 14 -9.72 52.11 -3.20
CA GLY A 14 -10.23 52.11 -1.82
C GLY A 14 -9.24 52.64 -0.77
N ILE A 15 -8.25 53.44 -1.19
CA ILE A 15 -7.18 53.98 -0.36
C ILE A 15 -7.41 55.51 -0.18
N PRO A 16 -7.20 56.09 1.03
CA PRO A 16 -7.30 57.54 1.21
C PRO A 16 -6.25 58.28 0.37
N VAL A 17 -6.63 59.41 -0.23
CA VAL A 17 -5.85 60.11 -1.26
C VAL A 17 -4.42 60.46 -0.81
N GLU A 18 -4.27 60.90 0.44
CA GLU A 18 -2.98 61.21 1.08
C GLU A 18 -2.00 60.02 1.10
N ARG A 19 -2.54 58.80 1.28
CA ARG A 19 -1.75 57.57 1.25
C ARG A 19 -1.39 57.13 -0.17
N LEU A 20 -2.22 57.48 -1.17
CA LEU A 20 -1.87 57.26 -2.57
C LEU A 20 -0.80 58.25 -3.05
N LEU A 21 -0.88 59.52 -2.64
CA LEU A 21 0.12 60.55 -2.96
C LEU A 21 1.50 60.22 -2.38
N THR A 22 1.57 59.72 -1.15
CA THR A 22 2.83 59.23 -0.56
C THR A 22 3.37 58.00 -1.29
N GLN A 23 2.52 57.03 -1.64
CA GLN A 23 2.97 55.87 -2.44
C GLN A 23 3.40 56.24 -3.87
N LEU A 24 2.85 57.30 -4.46
CA LEU A 24 3.31 57.86 -5.74
C LEU A 24 4.69 58.51 -5.62
N SER A 25 4.92 59.31 -4.57
CA SER A 25 6.25 59.93 -4.36
C SER A 25 7.33 58.92 -4.00
N GLU A 26 7.01 57.88 -3.21
CA GLU A 26 7.90 56.73 -2.95
C GLU A 26 8.22 55.92 -4.23
N ALA A 27 7.27 55.82 -5.17
CA ALA A 27 7.47 55.23 -6.49
C ALA A 27 8.23 56.14 -7.48
N GLY A 28 8.61 57.36 -7.06
CA GLY A 28 9.34 58.33 -7.88
C GLY A 28 8.46 59.15 -8.86
N ILE A 29 7.13 59.10 -8.72
CA ILE A 29 6.17 59.79 -9.60
C ILE A 29 5.80 61.13 -8.97
N SER A 30 6.10 62.23 -9.67
CA SER A 30 5.93 63.60 -9.17
C SER A 30 4.48 64.11 -9.29
N ALA A 31 3.55 63.44 -8.61
CA ALA A 31 2.15 63.88 -8.48
C ALA A 31 1.95 64.65 -7.17
N SER A 32 1.83 65.99 -7.24
CA SER A 32 1.70 66.87 -6.06
C SER A 32 0.29 66.94 -5.48
N ASP A 33 -0.74 66.82 -6.33
CA ASP A 33 -2.12 67.20 -6.00
C ASP A 33 -3.15 66.13 -6.34
N ALA A 34 -4.24 66.09 -5.56
CA ALA A 34 -5.30 65.08 -5.69
C ALA A 34 -5.98 65.02 -7.07
N ASP A 35 -6.05 66.15 -7.78
CA ASP A 35 -6.71 66.24 -9.09
C ASP A 35 -5.71 66.16 -10.27
N SER A 36 -4.42 65.86 -10.01
CA SER A 36 -3.42 65.55 -11.06
C SER A 36 -3.76 64.28 -11.85
N THR A 37 -3.49 64.26 -13.15
CA THR A 37 -3.76 63.14 -14.05
C THR A 37 -2.57 62.17 -14.14
N LEU A 38 -2.86 60.87 -14.01
CA LEU A 38 -1.86 59.80 -14.18
C LEU A 38 -1.99 59.16 -15.57
N THR A 39 -0.85 59.02 -16.26
CA THR A 39 -0.70 58.26 -17.50
C THR A 39 -0.80 56.75 -17.26
N GLU A 40 -0.84 55.96 -18.34
CA GLU A 40 -0.82 54.50 -18.25
C GLU A 40 0.58 53.96 -17.86
N GLN A 41 1.66 54.68 -18.14
CA GLN A 41 3.04 54.29 -17.78
C GLN A 41 3.30 54.46 -16.27
N GLU A 42 2.91 55.59 -15.69
CA GLU A 42 3.05 55.86 -14.25
C GLU A 42 2.21 54.88 -13.41
N LYS A 43 1.02 54.49 -13.89
CA LYS A 43 0.20 53.44 -13.25
C LYS A 43 0.93 52.08 -13.25
N VAL A 44 1.64 51.74 -14.32
CA VAL A 44 2.47 50.51 -14.36
C VAL A 44 3.67 50.62 -13.42
N GLN A 45 4.36 51.77 -13.36
CA GLN A 45 5.45 52.00 -12.42
C GLN A 45 5.00 51.87 -10.96
N LEU A 46 3.88 52.50 -10.58
CA LEU A 46 3.28 52.36 -9.25
C LEU A 46 2.91 50.90 -8.94
N LEU A 47 2.33 50.16 -9.91
CA LEU A 47 2.01 48.74 -9.73
C LEU A 47 3.25 47.87 -9.56
N THR A 48 4.34 48.16 -10.27
CA THR A 48 5.62 47.45 -10.12
C THR A 48 6.29 47.79 -8.78
N PHE A 49 6.24 49.06 -8.34
CA PHE A 49 6.67 49.46 -7.00
C PHE A 49 5.90 48.73 -5.89
N LEU A 50 4.56 48.74 -5.94
CA LEU A 50 3.69 48.07 -4.96
C LEU A 50 3.88 46.54 -4.95
N ARG A 51 4.11 45.90 -6.11
CA ARG A 51 4.47 44.46 -6.16
C ARG A 51 5.82 44.16 -5.50
N ARG A 52 6.78 45.09 -5.61
CA ARG A 52 8.12 44.95 -5.05
C ARG A 52 8.15 45.20 -3.54
N SER A 53 7.41 46.19 -3.04
CA SER A 53 7.28 46.45 -1.60
C SER A 53 6.42 45.41 -0.87
N HIS A 54 5.40 44.85 -1.53
CA HIS A 54 4.63 43.70 -1.01
C HIS A 54 5.24 42.32 -1.35
N GLY A 55 6.55 42.25 -1.61
CA GLY A 55 7.34 41.02 -1.49
C GLY A 55 7.07 39.91 -2.50
N ARG A 56 6.42 40.16 -3.64
CA ARG A 56 6.14 39.11 -4.65
C ARG A 56 7.10 39.17 -5.84
N GLY A 57 8.23 38.48 -5.71
CA GLY A 57 9.31 38.48 -6.70
C GLY A 57 8.98 37.81 -8.04
N GLY A 58 8.90 38.61 -9.09
CA GLY A 58 9.60 38.37 -10.36
C GLY A 58 9.17 37.23 -11.29
N SER A 59 8.35 37.58 -12.29
CA SER A 59 8.66 37.31 -13.70
C SER A 59 7.90 38.28 -14.61
N GLU A 60 8.55 38.84 -15.63
CA GLU A 60 7.92 39.72 -16.64
C GLU A 60 7.88 39.04 -18.02
N GLY A 61 6.97 39.52 -18.89
CA GLY A 61 6.94 39.16 -20.31
C GLY A 61 5.79 38.24 -20.72
N GLY A 62 4.72 38.82 -21.28
CA GLY A 62 3.63 38.04 -21.91
C GLY A 62 2.28 38.78 -21.88
N ALA A 63 1.76 39.18 -23.04
CA ALA A 63 0.42 39.75 -23.18
C ALA A 63 -0.55 38.69 -23.74
N ASP A 64 -1.27 38.01 -22.84
CA ASP A 64 -2.24 36.97 -23.22
C ASP A 64 -3.56 37.55 -23.78
N PRO A 65 -4.15 36.94 -24.83
CA PRO A 65 -5.36 37.43 -25.47
C PRO A 65 -6.63 37.16 -24.66
N SER A 66 -7.58 38.10 -24.69
CA SER A 66 -8.81 38.07 -23.88
C SER A 66 -9.79 36.96 -24.29
N GLN A 67 -9.94 35.95 -23.44
CA GLN A 67 -10.87 34.84 -23.65
C GLN A 67 -12.29 35.18 -23.17
N VAL A 68 -13.30 34.96 -24.01
CA VAL A 68 -14.72 35.06 -23.63
C VAL A 68 -15.31 33.67 -23.43
N THR A 69 -15.88 33.41 -22.25
CA THR A 69 -16.51 32.11 -21.92
C THR A 69 -18.00 32.26 -21.64
N LEU A 70 -18.83 31.70 -22.52
CA LEU A 70 -20.28 31.61 -22.32
C LEU A 70 -20.63 30.31 -21.58
N LYS A 71 -21.40 30.45 -20.50
CA LYS A 71 -21.97 29.34 -19.71
C LYS A 71 -23.44 29.18 -20.05
N ARG A 72 -23.81 28.10 -20.76
CA ARG A 72 -25.23 27.75 -20.98
C ARG A 72 -25.68 26.76 -19.91
N LYS A 73 -26.78 27.08 -19.21
CA LYS A 73 -27.47 26.15 -18.30
C LYS A 73 -28.50 25.33 -19.09
N SER A 74 -28.62 24.06 -18.75
CA SER A 74 -29.73 23.20 -19.16
C SER A 74 -30.13 22.31 -17.99
N VAL A 75 -31.40 22.38 -17.59
CA VAL A 75 -31.98 21.52 -16.55
C VAL A 75 -32.71 20.37 -17.23
N SER A 76 -32.47 19.14 -16.79
CA SER A 76 -33.24 17.96 -17.19
C SER A 76 -33.83 17.27 -15.96
N GLU A 77 -35.07 16.84 -16.08
CA GLU A 77 -35.76 16.05 -15.05
C GLU A 77 -35.61 14.56 -15.36
N LEU A 78 -35.04 13.80 -14.42
CA LEU A 78 -35.04 12.34 -14.48
C LEU A 78 -36.17 11.79 -13.58
N ARG A 79 -37.00 10.91 -14.14
CA ARG A 79 -38.05 10.21 -13.39
C ARG A 79 -37.65 8.76 -13.17
N GLN A 80 -37.43 8.40 -11.91
CA GLN A 80 -36.99 7.05 -11.54
C GLN A 80 -38.21 6.23 -11.08
N PRO A 81 -38.51 5.08 -11.70
CA PRO A 81 -39.56 4.19 -11.21
C PRO A 81 -39.14 3.55 -9.88
N ALA A 82 -40.08 3.41 -8.95
CA ALA A 82 -39.81 2.83 -7.64
C ALA A 82 -39.69 1.30 -7.74
N VAL A 83 -38.50 0.77 -7.51
CA VAL A 83 -38.24 -0.68 -7.39
C VAL A 83 -38.37 -1.08 -5.93
N THR A 84 -39.19 -2.09 -5.64
CA THR A 84 -39.28 -2.71 -4.30
C THR A 84 -38.38 -3.96 -4.23
N PRO A 85 -37.57 -4.14 -3.17
CA PRO A 85 -36.79 -5.35 -2.98
C PRO A 85 -37.73 -6.53 -2.64
N ARG A 86 -37.56 -7.66 -3.34
CA ARG A 86 -38.40 -8.85 -3.18
C ARG A 86 -37.64 -9.97 -2.48
N VAL A 87 -37.96 -10.21 -1.21
CA VAL A 87 -37.48 -11.39 -0.47
C VAL A 87 -38.21 -12.65 -0.96
N PRO A 88 -37.53 -13.78 -1.24
CA PRO A 88 -38.17 -15.03 -1.62
C PRO A 88 -38.42 -15.95 -0.40
N GLY A 89 -39.68 -16.15 0.00
CA GLY A 89 -40.02 -17.14 1.02
C GLY A 89 -41.51 -17.18 1.40
N ALA A 90 -42.07 -18.39 1.49
CA ALA A 90 -43.46 -18.72 1.83
C ALA A 90 -44.55 -18.10 0.92
N GLY A 91 -45.80 -18.57 1.04
CA GLY A 91 -46.92 -18.09 0.23
C GLY A 91 -48.27 -18.73 0.55
N GLY A 92 -49.31 -18.29 -0.16
CA GLY A 92 -50.64 -18.94 -0.19
C GLY A 92 -51.60 -18.55 0.93
N GLY A 93 -52.25 -17.38 0.82
CA GLY A 93 -53.39 -17.01 1.68
C GLY A 93 -54.23 -15.89 1.04
N SER A 94 -55.55 -16.09 0.92
CA SER A 94 -56.44 -15.24 0.13
C SER A 94 -57.42 -14.42 0.98
N ASN A 95 -57.30 -13.09 0.96
CA ASN A 95 -58.40 -12.08 0.88
C ASN A 95 -57.96 -10.69 1.37
N SER A 96 -58.14 -9.64 0.54
CA SER A 96 -58.74 -8.32 0.90
C SER A 96 -58.43 -7.23 -0.16
N ARG A 97 -59.01 -6.03 0.03
CA ARG A 97 -59.21 -4.94 -0.96
C ARG A 97 -57.93 -4.24 -1.47
N PRO A 98 -57.97 -3.60 -2.65
CA PRO A 98 -56.86 -2.81 -3.19
C PRO A 98 -56.67 -1.45 -2.50
N THR A 99 -55.42 -0.99 -2.46
CA THR A 99 -54.98 0.34 -1.99
C THR A 99 -54.14 1.05 -3.08
N PRO A 100 -54.01 2.40 -3.06
CA PRO A 100 -53.59 3.16 -4.24
C PRO A 100 -52.08 3.16 -4.50
N ALA A 101 -51.71 3.31 -5.78
CA ALA A 101 -50.33 3.27 -6.27
C ALA A 101 -49.47 4.44 -5.76
N ALA A 102 -48.22 4.14 -5.41
CA ALA A 102 -47.23 5.14 -5.02
C ALA A 102 -46.76 5.99 -6.23
N ARG A 103 -46.50 7.28 -6.00
CA ARG A 103 -45.99 8.20 -7.03
C ARG A 103 -44.46 8.14 -7.10
N ALA A 104 -43.93 8.10 -8.32
CA ALA A 104 -42.48 8.22 -8.57
C ALA A 104 -41.95 9.58 -8.12
N LYS A 105 -40.71 9.62 -7.62
CA LYS A 105 -39.97 10.87 -7.38
C LYS A 105 -39.25 11.30 -8.66
N THR A 106 -39.42 12.57 -9.03
CA THR A 106 -38.59 13.23 -10.03
C THR A 106 -37.39 13.87 -9.33
N ILE A 107 -36.21 13.78 -9.92
CA ILE A 107 -35.02 14.52 -9.49
C ILE A 107 -34.57 15.41 -10.65
N SER A 108 -34.42 16.71 -10.41
CA SER A 108 -33.93 17.68 -11.38
C SER A 108 -32.39 17.77 -11.30
N VAL A 109 -31.74 17.66 -12.46
CA VAL A 109 -30.27 17.70 -12.56
C VAL A 109 -29.87 18.91 -13.41
N GLU A 110 -29.07 19.82 -12.84
CA GLU A 110 -28.54 20.99 -13.55
C GLU A 110 -27.16 20.67 -14.13
N VAL A 111 -27.08 20.37 -15.43
CA VAL A 111 -25.80 20.18 -16.12
C VAL A 111 -25.30 21.52 -16.65
N ARG A 112 -24.07 21.90 -16.27
CA ARG A 112 -23.39 23.13 -16.71
C ARG A 112 -22.24 22.79 -17.64
N ARG A 113 -22.30 23.21 -18.90
CA ARG A 113 -21.19 23.12 -19.87
C ARG A 113 -20.56 24.51 -20.10
N LYS A 114 -19.23 24.57 -20.08
CA LYS A 114 -18.40 25.74 -20.42
C LYS A 114 -17.77 25.50 -21.79
N ARG A 115 -17.79 26.49 -22.68
CA ARG A 115 -16.93 26.55 -23.88
C ARG A 115 -16.24 27.91 -23.92
N THR A 116 -15.03 27.91 -24.45
CA THR A 116 -14.15 29.07 -24.61
C THR A 116 -13.93 29.29 -26.10
N TYR A 117 -13.94 30.54 -26.56
CA TYR A 117 -13.43 30.90 -27.88
C TYR A 117 -12.33 31.96 -27.73
N VAL A 118 -11.27 31.81 -28.52
CA VAL A 118 -10.20 32.81 -28.69
C VAL A 118 -10.47 33.53 -30.01
N LYS A 119 -10.46 34.86 -30.00
CA LYS A 119 -10.64 35.67 -31.21
C LYS A 119 -9.27 36.06 -31.76
N ARG A 120 -8.94 35.59 -32.97
CA ARG A 120 -7.77 36.07 -33.73
C ARG A 120 -8.17 37.35 -34.46
N GLY A 121 -7.27 38.34 -34.51
CA GLY A 121 -7.47 39.60 -35.25
C GLY A 121 -6.97 39.50 -36.69
N ASP A 122 -7.50 40.37 -37.56
CA ASP A 122 -7.12 40.53 -38.96
C ASP A 122 -6.11 41.68 -39.13
N GLU A 123 -5.18 41.56 -40.09
CA GLU A 123 -4.51 42.69 -40.78
C GLU A 123 -4.00 42.20 -42.18
N PRO A 124 -3.52 43.07 -43.11
CA PRO A 124 -4.14 43.17 -44.44
C PRO A 124 -3.40 42.48 -45.60
N ALA A 125 -3.90 42.67 -46.83
CA ALA A 125 -3.68 41.77 -47.98
C ALA A 125 -3.05 42.41 -49.24
N ALA A 126 -2.29 41.59 -49.99
CA ALA A 126 -1.96 41.70 -51.42
C ALA A 126 -1.38 40.35 -51.91
N ALA A 127 -1.61 39.81 -53.12
CA ALA A 127 -2.54 40.17 -54.21
C ALA A 127 -2.82 38.94 -55.14
N GLN A 128 -3.98 38.95 -55.83
CA GLN A 128 -4.32 38.34 -57.16
C GLN A 128 -3.87 36.86 -57.45
N ALA A 129 -4.71 35.82 -57.60
CA ALA A 129 -5.98 35.57 -58.33
C ALA A 129 -5.86 35.34 -59.86
N PRO A 130 -6.78 34.62 -60.56
CA PRO A 130 -7.85 33.67 -60.15
C PRO A 130 -7.62 32.25 -60.78
N THR A 131 -8.46 31.20 -60.80
CA THR A 131 -9.94 30.96 -60.72
C THR A 131 -10.12 29.44 -60.35
N GLN A 132 -11.26 28.72 -60.23
CA GLN A 132 -12.71 28.91 -60.43
C GLN A 132 -13.52 28.01 -59.44
N ALA A 133 -14.62 27.35 -59.86
CA ALA A 133 -15.59 26.57 -59.06
C ALA A 133 -16.41 25.61 -59.99
N PRO A 134 -17.39 24.77 -59.54
CA PRO A 134 -17.92 24.55 -58.18
C PRO A 134 -18.13 23.06 -57.76
N THR A 135 -18.62 22.88 -56.52
CA THR A 135 -19.24 21.65 -55.92
C THR A 135 -20.65 21.34 -56.52
N PRO A 136 -21.33 20.18 -56.28
CA PRO A 136 -21.43 19.46 -55.00
C PRO A 136 -21.59 17.90 -54.96
N ALA A 137 -21.38 17.35 -53.74
CA ALA A 137 -22.02 16.16 -53.13
C ALA A 137 -22.00 14.76 -53.81
N PRO A 138 -21.92 13.69 -52.99
CA PRO A 138 -22.49 12.38 -53.34
C PRO A 138 -23.43 11.80 -52.27
N THR A 139 -24.54 11.20 -52.73
CA THR A 139 -25.38 10.25 -51.99
C THR A 139 -25.75 9.12 -52.95
N GLY A 140 -25.44 7.86 -52.62
CA GLY A 140 -25.83 6.71 -53.45
C GLY A 140 -24.98 5.45 -53.19
N ALA A 141 -25.60 4.29 -53.35
CA ALA A 141 -24.95 2.98 -53.19
C ALA A 141 -24.36 2.47 -54.52
N PRO A 142 -23.36 1.57 -54.49
CA PRO A 142 -22.86 0.86 -55.67
C PRO A 142 -23.56 -0.49 -55.87
N THR A 143 -23.95 -0.80 -57.11
CA THR A 143 -24.25 -2.17 -57.54
C THR A 143 -23.75 -2.41 -58.97
N GLU A 144 -22.92 -3.45 -59.11
CA GLU A 144 -22.65 -4.29 -60.28
C GLU A 144 -22.57 -3.73 -61.72
N VAL A 145 -21.46 -4.07 -62.39
CA VAL A 145 -21.52 -4.72 -63.71
C VAL A 145 -20.57 -5.94 -63.71
N ALA A 146 -21.03 -7.08 -64.21
CA ALA A 146 -20.25 -8.32 -64.36
C ALA A 146 -19.77 -8.47 -65.84
N ALA A 147 -19.17 -9.55 -66.36
CA ALA A 147 -18.97 -10.91 -65.86
C ALA A 147 -17.82 -11.64 -66.61
N ALA A 148 -17.30 -12.72 -66.03
CA ALA A 148 -16.65 -13.83 -66.75
C ALA A 148 -16.76 -15.15 -65.96
N THR A 149 -17.73 -15.98 -66.37
CA THR A 149 -17.96 -17.43 -66.12
C THR A 149 -16.80 -18.24 -65.47
N ALA A 150 -16.92 -18.98 -64.36
CA ALA A 150 -17.85 -20.08 -63.97
C ALA A 150 -17.62 -21.44 -64.69
N PRO A 151 -17.91 -22.64 -64.10
CA PRO A 151 -18.11 -23.04 -62.68
C PRO A 151 -17.26 -24.27 -62.22
N PRO A 152 -17.22 -24.65 -60.91
CA PRO A 152 -16.47 -25.82 -60.42
C PRO A 152 -17.24 -27.18 -60.44
N PRO A 153 -16.55 -28.34 -60.56
CA PRO A 153 -17.15 -29.68 -60.64
C PRO A 153 -17.19 -30.48 -59.30
N ALA A 154 -17.70 -31.72 -59.35
CA ALA A 154 -17.84 -32.66 -58.23
C ALA A 154 -17.20 -34.07 -58.54
N PRO A 155 -17.52 -35.23 -57.89
CA PRO A 155 -16.52 -35.92 -57.05
C PRO A 155 -16.21 -37.41 -57.38
N VAL A 156 -15.03 -37.90 -56.94
CA VAL A 156 -14.42 -39.23 -57.23
C VAL A 156 -13.45 -39.60 -56.06
N VAL A 157 -13.22 -40.81 -55.52
CA VAL A 157 -13.85 -42.17 -55.49
C VAL A 157 -13.31 -42.94 -54.23
N ARG A 158 -13.71 -44.19 -53.95
CA ARG A 158 -13.18 -45.10 -52.88
C ARG A 158 -12.50 -46.37 -53.44
N PRO A 159 -11.74 -47.13 -52.63
CA PRO A 159 -12.26 -48.40 -52.07
C PRO A 159 -11.82 -48.63 -50.59
N ALA A 160 -12.21 -49.66 -49.82
CA ALA A 160 -13.04 -50.86 -50.05
C ALA A 160 -14.10 -51.08 -48.91
N ALA A 161 -14.61 -52.31 -48.73
CA ALA A 161 -15.71 -52.73 -47.81
C ALA A 161 -15.26 -53.91 -46.88
N PRO A 162 -16.08 -54.62 -46.05
CA PRO A 162 -17.56 -54.83 -45.95
C PRO A 162 -18.21 -54.12 -44.72
N ALA A 163 -19.53 -53.94 -44.51
CA ALA A 163 -20.78 -54.70 -44.74
C ALA A 163 -21.02 -55.85 -43.69
N SER A 164 -22.20 -56.06 -43.08
CA SER A 164 -23.49 -55.30 -43.02
C SER A 164 -24.44 -55.86 -41.92
N ARG A 165 -25.44 -55.08 -41.44
CA ARG A 165 -26.89 -55.47 -41.30
C ARG A 165 -27.76 -54.44 -40.55
N ARG A 166 -29.07 -54.42 -40.89
CA ARG A 166 -30.21 -53.72 -40.24
C ARG A 166 -31.40 -54.70 -40.23
N PRO A 167 -32.29 -54.69 -39.21
CA PRO A 167 -33.63 -54.05 -39.26
C PRO A 167 -34.02 -53.41 -37.88
N ALA A 168 -35.23 -52.94 -37.55
CA ALA A 168 -36.31 -52.18 -38.24
C ALA A 168 -37.30 -51.62 -37.16
N ALA A 169 -38.44 -51.05 -37.54
CA ALA A 169 -39.51 -50.53 -36.63
C ALA A 169 -40.78 -51.42 -36.66
N PRO A 170 -41.75 -51.21 -35.73
CA PRO A 170 -43.13 -50.84 -36.17
C PRO A 170 -43.82 -49.78 -35.24
N PRO A 171 -45.16 -49.70 -35.00
CA PRO A 171 -45.98 -48.54 -35.47
C PRO A 171 -46.85 -47.82 -34.38
N PRO A 172 -47.64 -46.77 -34.73
CA PRO A 172 -48.39 -45.94 -33.74
C PRO A 172 -49.94 -46.11 -33.70
N ARG A 173 -50.58 -45.42 -32.73
CA ARG A 173 -52.04 -45.31 -32.37
C ARG A 173 -52.56 -46.40 -31.39
N PRO A 174 -53.70 -46.19 -30.67
CA PRO A 174 -54.56 -44.99 -30.53
C PRO A 174 -54.71 -44.50 -29.06
N ALA A 175 -55.61 -43.54 -28.81
CA ALA A 175 -56.03 -43.13 -27.45
C ALA A 175 -57.29 -43.88 -26.97
N ARG A 176 -57.44 -44.08 -25.65
CA ARG A 176 -58.70 -44.48 -24.99
C ARG A 176 -58.72 -44.09 -23.50
N GLU A 177 -59.92 -43.83 -22.99
CA GLU A 177 -60.18 -43.44 -21.58
C GLU A 177 -60.24 -44.64 -20.61
N ARG A 178 -60.15 -44.31 -19.31
CA ARG A 178 -60.78 -45.01 -18.16
C ARG A 178 -60.67 -46.55 -18.11
N GLN A 179 -59.84 -47.06 -17.18
CA GLN A 179 -60.37 -47.57 -15.90
C GLN A 179 -59.27 -47.85 -14.86
N THR A 180 -59.68 -47.98 -13.60
CA THR A 180 -58.84 -48.23 -12.43
C THR A 180 -58.46 -49.71 -12.29
N LEU A 181 -57.22 -50.00 -11.91
CA LEU A 181 -56.85 -51.20 -11.13
C LEU A 181 -55.55 -50.93 -10.36
N ARG A 182 -55.38 -51.57 -9.19
CA ARG A 182 -54.26 -51.34 -8.26
C ARG A 182 -53.06 -52.25 -8.57
N SER A 183 -51.86 -51.70 -8.48
CA SER A 183 -50.62 -52.43 -8.19
C SER A 183 -49.81 -51.65 -7.14
N SER A 184 -48.93 -52.34 -6.40
CA SER A 184 -48.46 -51.88 -5.08
C SER A 184 -47.26 -50.90 -5.14
N PRO A 185 -47.13 -49.95 -4.18
CA PRO A 185 -46.02 -48.97 -4.17
C PRO A 185 -44.59 -49.51 -3.98
N MET A 186 -44.38 -50.82 -3.87
CA MET A 186 -43.09 -51.40 -3.46
C MET A 186 -42.07 -51.60 -4.60
N ASP A 187 -42.51 -51.71 -5.86
CA ASP A 187 -41.59 -52.02 -6.97
C ASP A 187 -40.87 -50.79 -7.56
N ASP A 188 -41.48 -49.61 -7.54
CA ASP A 188 -40.81 -48.37 -7.99
C ASP A 188 -39.64 -47.97 -7.07
N GLY A 189 -39.75 -48.25 -5.77
CA GLY A 189 -38.65 -48.05 -4.82
C GLY A 189 -37.42 -48.91 -5.16
N ARG A 190 -37.65 -50.19 -5.53
CA ARG A 190 -36.58 -51.11 -5.93
C ARG A 190 -35.88 -50.64 -7.21
N ARG A 191 -36.65 -50.29 -8.25
CA ARG A 191 -36.11 -49.79 -9.52
C ARG A 191 -35.34 -48.46 -9.37
N ARG A 192 -35.79 -47.56 -8.49
CA ARG A 192 -35.06 -46.33 -8.16
C ARG A 192 -33.72 -46.60 -7.48
N ILE A 193 -33.68 -47.54 -6.54
CA ILE A 193 -32.43 -47.95 -5.86
C ILE A 193 -31.46 -48.59 -6.84
N GLU A 194 -31.94 -49.48 -7.71
CA GLU A 194 -31.16 -50.21 -8.71
C GLU A 194 -30.57 -49.26 -9.78
N LEU A 195 -31.34 -48.27 -10.26
CA LEU A 195 -30.85 -47.20 -11.13
C LEU A 195 -29.86 -46.26 -10.42
N ALA A 196 -30.00 -46.05 -9.11
CA ALA A 196 -29.06 -45.24 -8.33
C ALA A 196 -27.72 -45.96 -8.11
N SER A 197 -27.73 -47.26 -7.80
CA SER A 197 -26.49 -48.05 -7.67
C SER A 197 -25.73 -48.15 -9.00
N MET A 198 -26.45 -48.37 -10.11
CA MET A 198 -25.83 -48.39 -11.44
C MET A 198 -25.16 -47.07 -11.82
N ARG A 199 -25.71 -45.92 -11.40
CA ARG A 199 -25.08 -44.61 -11.59
C ARG A 199 -23.87 -44.41 -10.68
N ALA A 200 -23.98 -44.78 -9.40
CA ALA A 200 -22.87 -44.69 -8.46
C ALA A 200 -21.66 -45.55 -8.90
N GLU A 201 -21.89 -46.74 -9.46
CA GLU A 201 -20.81 -47.54 -10.06
C GLU A 201 -20.17 -46.90 -11.30
N GLN A 202 -20.96 -46.25 -12.15
CA GLN A 202 -20.44 -45.54 -13.33
C GLN A 202 -19.64 -44.28 -12.96
N GLU A 203 -20.07 -43.55 -11.92
CA GLU A 203 -19.35 -42.39 -11.39
C GLU A 203 -18.06 -42.81 -10.67
N ALA A 204 -18.09 -43.90 -9.89
CA ALA A 204 -16.90 -44.45 -9.23
C ALA A 204 -15.84 -44.94 -10.23
N ARG A 205 -16.25 -45.62 -11.31
CA ARG A 205 -15.32 -46.06 -12.37
C ARG A 205 -14.67 -44.88 -13.09
N ARG A 206 -15.45 -43.83 -13.42
CA ARG A 206 -14.91 -42.59 -14.02
C ARG A 206 -13.94 -41.85 -13.12
N LEU A 207 -14.16 -41.85 -11.80
CA LEU A 207 -13.22 -41.28 -10.84
C LEU A 207 -11.89 -42.05 -10.82
N GLY A 208 -11.94 -43.39 -10.80
CA GLY A 208 -10.72 -44.21 -10.94
C GLY A 208 -9.98 -43.98 -12.27
N GLU A 209 -10.71 -43.95 -13.39
CA GLU A 209 -10.15 -43.66 -14.72
C GLU A 209 -9.46 -42.28 -14.78
N LEU A 210 -9.96 -41.28 -14.03
CA LEU A 210 -9.34 -39.96 -13.92
C LEU A 210 -8.13 -39.95 -12.97
N GLU A 211 -8.20 -40.63 -11.82
CA GLU A 211 -7.08 -40.73 -10.87
C GLU A 211 -5.88 -41.49 -11.47
N ASP A 212 -6.13 -42.55 -12.25
CA ASP A 212 -5.08 -43.28 -12.97
C ASP A 212 -4.48 -42.44 -14.12
N HIS A 213 -5.28 -41.64 -14.82
CA HIS A 213 -4.80 -40.71 -15.84
C HIS A 213 -3.98 -39.55 -15.23
N GLU A 214 -4.37 -39.02 -14.06
CA GLU A 214 -3.56 -38.05 -13.32
C GLU A 214 -2.25 -38.65 -12.82
N ARG A 215 -2.25 -39.93 -12.39
CA ARG A 215 -1.02 -40.62 -12.00
C ARG A 215 -0.07 -40.78 -13.19
N GLN A 216 -0.57 -41.27 -14.32
CA GLN A 216 0.23 -41.47 -15.54
C GLN A 216 0.78 -40.16 -16.11
N THR A 217 0.02 -39.06 -16.06
CA THR A 217 0.50 -37.74 -16.52
C THR A 217 1.54 -37.13 -15.59
N ARG A 218 1.46 -37.36 -14.26
CA ARG A 218 2.52 -36.96 -13.31
C ARG A 218 3.80 -37.76 -13.53
N GLU A 219 3.73 -39.09 -13.62
CA GLU A 219 4.90 -39.93 -13.89
C GLU A 219 5.56 -39.63 -15.25
N ALA A 220 4.78 -39.22 -16.25
CA ALA A 220 5.31 -38.78 -17.55
C ALA A 220 6.02 -37.42 -17.45
N ALA A 221 5.48 -36.48 -16.67
CA ALA A 221 6.10 -35.17 -16.44
C ALA A 221 7.39 -35.27 -15.59
N GLU A 222 7.44 -36.19 -14.61
CA GLU A 222 8.65 -36.48 -13.84
C GLU A 222 9.75 -37.06 -14.74
N ARG A 223 9.43 -38.09 -15.54
CA ARG A 223 10.38 -38.67 -16.51
C ARG A 223 10.84 -37.68 -17.59
N GLN A 224 10.02 -36.69 -17.95
CA GLN A 224 10.43 -35.60 -18.84
C GLN A 224 11.42 -34.64 -18.16
N ARG A 225 11.23 -34.31 -16.87
CA ARG A 225 12.16 -33.48 -16.09
C ARG A 225 13.49 -34.18 -15.86
N GLU A 226 13.47 -35.46 -15.52
CA GLU A 226 14.69 -36.28 -15.39
C GLU A 226 15.47 -36.32 -16.71
N ALA A 227 14.78 -36.43 -17.86
CA ALA A 227 15.40 -36.39 -19.18
C ALA A 227 15.97 -35.00 -19.54
N GLU A 228 15.26 -33.90 -19.24
CA GLU A 228 15.77 -32.54 -19.46
C GLU A 228 16.97 -32.24 -18.55
N GLU A 229 16.94 -32.67 -17.29
CA GLU A 229 18.06 -32.47 -16.37
C GLU A 229 19.28 -33.33 -16.77
N ALA A 230 19.07 -34.57 -17.23
CA ALA A 230 20.12 -35.39 -17.80
C ALA A 230 20.72 -34.78 -19.08
N GLN A 231 19.90 -34.15 -19.93
CA GLN A 231 20.37 -33.43 -21.11
C GLN A 231 21.20 -32.20 -20.71
N ARG A 232 20.72 -31.35 -19.79
CA ARG A 232 21.48 -30.20 -19.28
C ARG A 232 22.82 -30.60 -18.66
N ARG A 233 22.85 -31.69 -17.88
CA ARG A 233 24.10 -32.24 -17.29
C ARG A 233 25.06 -32.75 -18.39
N ALA A 234 24.55 -33.42 -19.42
CA ALA A 234 25.36 -33.86 -20.56
C ALA A 234 25.88 -32.68 -21.41
N GLU A 235 25.10 -31.60 -21.55
CA GLU A 235 25.51 -30.38 -22.23
C GLU A 235 26.62 -29.65 -21.45
N THR A 236 26.49 -29.47 -20.14
CA THR A 236 27.56 -28.85 -19.32
C THR A 236 28.81 -29.72 -19.25
N GLU A 237 28.70 -31.05 -19.23
CA GLU A 237 29.85 -31.95 -19.29
C GLU A 237 30.53 -31.92 -20.68
N ALA A 238 29.76 -31.76 -21.76
CA ALA A 238 30.29 -31.58 -23.11
C ALA A 238 30.95 -30.20 -23.31
N GLU A 239 30.40 -29.14 -22.71
CA GLU A 239 30.98 -27.79 -22.71
C GLU A 239 32.27 -27.75 -21.89
N ALA A 240 32.29 -28.34 -20.69
CA ALA A 240 33.50 -28.48 -19.88
C ALA A 240 34.61 -29.26 -20.62
N LYS A 241 34.25 -30.33 -21.36
CA LYS A 241 35.21 -31.06 -22.21
C LYS A 241 35.70 -30.24 -23.41
N ARG A 242 34.87 -29.38 -24.00
CA ARG A 242 35.31 -28.45 -25.05
C ARG A 242 36.29 -27.41 -24.52
N LEU A 243 36.05 -26.80 -23.36
CA LEU A 243 37.03 -25.90 -22.73
C LEU A 243 38.33 -26.63 -22.39
N ALA A 244 38.26 -27.90 -21.96
CA ALA A 244 39.45 -28.71 -21.69
C ALA A 244 40.24 -29.03 -22.97
N ASP A 245 39.58 -29.44 -24.06
CA ASP A 245 40.22 -29.69 -25.37
C ASP A 245 40.76 -28.40 -26.01
N GLU A 246 40.15 -27.25 -25.74
CA GLU A 246 40.63 -25.93 -26.21
C GLU A 246 41.86 -25.47 -25.41
N ALA A 247 41.87 -25.68 -24.09
CA ALA A 247 43.03 -25.44 -23.22
C ALA A 247 44.19 -26.44 -23.45
N ALA A 248 43.91 -27.62 -24.00
CA ALA A 248 44.92 -28.66 -24.29
C ALA A 248 45.64 -28.51 -25.64
N ARG A 249 45.34 -27.46 -26.43
CA ARG A 249 46.03 -27.21 -27.70
C ARG A 249 47.38 -26.52 -27.47
N PRO A 250 48.52 -27.12 -27.88
CA PRO A 250 49.81 -26.47 -27.76
C PRO A 250 49.90 -25.29 -28.73
N VAL A 251 50.15 -24.10 -28.19
CA VAL A 251 50.48 -22.90 -28.97
C VAL A 251 51.92 -23.05 -29.46
N ALA A 252 52.14 -22.96 -30.77
CA ALA A 252 53.49 -22.88 -31.34
C ALA A 252 54.03 -21.45 -31.17
N GLU A 253 55.26 -21.35 -30.66
CA GLU A 253 55.95 -20.08 -30.45
C GLU A 253 56.42 -19.45 -31.78
N PRO A 254 56.30 -18.13 -31.97
CA PRO A 254 57.03 -17.39 -32.99
C PRO A 254 58.40 -16.91 -32.47
N ASP A 255 59.42 -16.93 -33.32
CA ASP A 255 60.80 -16.57 -32.96
C ASP A 255 60.96 -15.13 -32.43
N LEU A 256 61.73 -14.98 -31.35
CA LEU A 256 62.53 -13.78 -31.08
C LEU A 256 63.91 -14.18 -30.55
N SER A 257 64.95 -13.92 -31.32
CA SER A 257 66.34 -14.14 -30.92
C SER A 257 67.26 -13.03 -31.43
N GLU A 258 67.71 -12.16 -30.53
CA GLU A 258 68.89 -11.32 -30.74
C GLU A 258 69.78 -11.31 -29.48
N THR A 259 71.09 -11.54 -29.69
CA THR A 259 72.23 -11.23 -28.81
C THR A 259 72.32 -11.83 -27.38
N GLU A 260 73.29 -12.75 -27.24
CA GLU A 260 74.41 -12.80 -26.27
C GLU A 260 74.58 -11.61 -25.27
N ALA A 261 75.19 -11.71 -24.07
CA ALA A 261 75.63 -12.79 -23.15
C ALA A 261 76.29 -12.13 -21.89
N VAL A 262 76.94 -12.89 -20.98
CA VAL A 262 77.96 -12.44 -19.96
C VAL A 262 77.39 -11.64 -18.73
N VAL A 263 77.66 -11.91 -17.44
CA VAL A 263 78.51 -12.92 -16.71
C VAL A 263 78.14 -13.06 -15.19
N GLU A 264 78.60 -14.15 -14.53
CA GLU A 264 78.81 -14.47 -13.07
C GLU A 264 77.81 -13.98 -11.98
N THR A 265 77.10 -14.79 -11.17
CA THR A 265 77.42 -15.89 -10.18
C THR A 265 77.89 -15.44 -8.78
N ALA A 266 77.03 -15.46 -7.74
CA ALA A 266 76.84 -16.55 -6.73
C ALA A 266 77.47 -16.20 -5.34
N PRO A 267 77.41 -16.98 -4.22
CA PRO A 267 76.80 -18.31 -3.95
C PRO A 267 76.07 -18.53 -2.57
N VAL A 268 75.65 -19.80 -2.28
CA VAL A 268 75.19 -20.46 -1.00
C VAL A 268 73.94 -19.93 -0.25
N ALA A 269 73.12 -20.69 0.51
CA ALA A 269 73.05 -22.11 0.98
C ALA A 269 71.56 -22.56 1.13
N ALA A 270 71.06 -23.81 0.93
CA ALA A 270 71.24 -25.13 1.61
C ALA A 270 70.52 -25.27 2.99
N ALA A 271 69.86 -26.38 3.42
CA ALA A 271 69.42 -27.67 2.81
C ALA A 271 68.51 -28.54 3.77
N ALA A 272 68.00 -29.70 3.28
CA ALA A 272 67.67 -30.97 4.01
C ALA A 272 66.46 -31.04 5.01
N ALA A 273 65.84 -32.19 5.39
CA ALA A 273 65.77 -33.58 4.87
C ALA A 273 64.53 -34.39 5.43
N VAL A 274 64.61 -35.73 5.66
CA VAL A 274 63.55 -36.71 5.25
C VAL A 274 63.50 -38.05 6.09
N VAL A 275 62.29 -38.52 6.50
CA VAL A 275 61.80 -39.96 6.71
C VAL A 275 62.45 -40.78 7.88
N PRO A 276 61.80 -41.75 8.62
CA PRO A 276 61.06 -42.96 8.17
C PRO A 276 59.80 -43.47 8.97
N ALA A 277 59.31 -44.67 8.63
CA ALA A 277 58.10 -45.41 9.10
C ALA A 277 58.49 -46.63 10.01
N PRO A 278 57.77 -47.79 10.16
CA PRO A 278 56.45 -48.28 9.69
C PRO A 278 55.62 -49.09 10.74
N LEU A 279 54.50 -49.73 10.34
CA LEU A 279 54.21 -51.15 10.63
C LEU A 279 53.02 -51.71 9.79
N GLU A 280 52.98 -53.03 9.60
CA GLU A 280 51.99 -53.78 8.80
C GLU A 280 51.13 -54.72 9.68
N MET A 281 49.97 -55.18 9.19
CA MET A 281 49.69 -56.60 8.91
C MET A 281 48.24 -56.84 8.42
N VAL A 282 47.99 -58.03 7.85
CA VAL A 282 46.74 -58.44 7.18
C VAL A 282 46.26 -59.80 7.72
N ALA A 283 44.97 -59.91 8.05
CA ALA A 283 44.16 -61.14 8.22
C ALA A 283 42.70 -60.73 8.56
N ASP A 284 41.64 -61.50 8.31
CA ASP A 284 41.56 -62.89 7.82
C ASP A 284 40.30 -63.12 6.95
N GLU A 285 40.25 -64.22 6.21
CA GLU A 285 39.09 -64.65 5.38
C GLU A 285 38.17 -65.65 6.13
N ALA A 286 36.87 -65.73 5.75
CA ALA A 286 36.13 -67.00 5.54
C ALA A 286 34.61 -66.80 5.28
N GLU A 287 34.10 -67.44 4.22
CA GLU A 287 32.70 -67.91 4.10
C GLU A 287 32.63 -69.42 4.44
N PRO A 288 31.49 -70.16 4.32
CA PRO A 288 30.05 -69.86 4.45
C PRO A 288 29.33 -70.83 5.44
N VAL A 289 27.97 -70.86 5.46
CA VAL A 289 26.97 -71.88 5.94
C VAL A 289 25.80 -71.14 6.65
N VAL A 290 24.52 -71.05 6.24
CA VAL A 290 23.51 -71.87 5.49
C VAL A 290 22.66 -72.83 6.39
N ARG A 291 21.30 -72.74 6.26
CA ARG A 291 20.18 -73.66 6.67
C ARG A 291 19.31 -73.22 7.89
N ARG A 292 18.01 -72.87 7.70
CA ARG A 292 16.74 -73.68 7.80
C ARG A 292 16.17 -73.82 9.25
N ARG A 293 14.87 -74.02 9.53
CA ARG A 293 13.56 -73.97 8.79
C ARG A 293 12.39 -74.10 9.81
N GLY A 294 11.22 -73.50 9.54
CA GLY A 294 9.92 -73.75 10.21
C GLY A 294 9.03 -72.49 10.15
N GLU A 295 7.86 -72.38 9.52
CA GLU A 295 6.66 -73.26 9.34
C GLU A 295 5.57 -73.01 10.43
N ALA A 296 4.27 -73.09 10.08
CA ALA A 296 3.28 -72.11 10.57
C ALA A 296 1.99 -72.65 11.24
N ALA A 297 1.45 -71.85 12.17
CA ALA A 297 0.06 -71.84 12.67
C ALA A 297 -0.37 -70.36 12.85
N LYS A 298 -1.59 -69.89 12.53
CA LYS A 298 -2.94 -70.23 13.02
C LYS A 298 -3.11 -70.00 14.54
N PRO A 299 -4.27 -69.50 15.04
CA PRO A 299 -5.58 -69.45 14.38
C PRO A 299 -6.16 -68.03 14.15
N ALA A 300 -7.39 -67.96 13.65
CA ALA A 300 -8.13 -66.71 13.39
C ALA A 300 -9.14 -66.36 14.50
N LYS A 301 -9.57 -65.09 14.57
CA LYS A 301 -10.91 -64.67 15.01
C LYS A 301 -11.30 -63.28 14.46
N LYS A 302 -12.50 -63.21 13.87
CA LYS A 302 -13.36 -62.05 13.59
C LYS A 302 -14.78 -62.43 14.11
N PRO A 303 -15.79 -61.55 14.20
CA PRO A 303 -15.84 -60.08 14.08
C PRO A 303 -16.17 -59.47 15.48
N PRO A 304 -16.98 -58.38 15.73
CA PRO A 304 -17.98 -57.63 14.93
C PRO A 304 -17.36 -56.35 14.29
N VAL A 305 -17.91 -55.63 13.28
CA VAL A 305 -19.24 -55.01 13.05
C VAL A 305 -19.53 -53.93 14.13
N VAL A 306 -19.49 -52.63 13.82
CA VAL A 306 -20.59 -51.72 13.40
C VAL A 306 -19.94 -50.35 13.14
N VAL A 307 -20.29 -49.47 12.18
CA VAL A 307 -21.06 -49.53 10.91
C VAL A 307 -20.50 -48.41 10.02
N ALA A 308 -20.41 -48.62 8.70
CA ALA A 308 -19.99 -47.59 7.75
C ALA A 308 -21.10 -46.55 7.45
N ALA A 309 -20.70 -45.38 6.94
CA ALA A 309 -21.61 -44.26 6.65
C ALA A 309 -22.79 -44.63 5.73
N LYS A 310 -23.96 -44.03 6.00
CA LYS A 310 -25.11 -44.00 5.08
C LYS A 310 -25.76 -42.63 5.05
N LYS A 311 -25.75 -41.99 3.88
CA LYS A 311 -26.73 -40.95 3.53
C LYS A 311 -28.07 -41.62 3.12
N PRO A 312 -29.23 -40.94 3.26
CA PRO A 312 -30.53 -41.52 2.93
C PRO A 312 -30.86 -41.42 1.44
N PRO A 313 -31.81 -42.25 0.98
CA PRO A 313 -32.89 -41.76 0.11
C PRO A 313 -34.28 -41.89 0.78
N GLU A 314 -35.35 -41.67 0.00
CA GLU A 314 -36.64 -41.12 0.43
C GLU A 314 -37.74 -42.08 0.98
N LEU A 315 -38.58 -41.50 1.85
CA LEU A 315 -40.06 -41.66 1.99
C LEU A 315 -40.71 -43.05 2.16
N SER A 316 -41.41 -43.27 3.29
CA SER A 316 -42.89 -43.13 3.34
C SER A 316 -43.55 -43.44 4.71
N GLU A 317 -44.67 -42.73 4.96
CA GLU A 317 -45.91 -43.09 5.69
C GLU A 317 -45.99 -43.90 7.03
N LYS A 318 -46.88 -43.36 7.89
CA LYS A 318 -47.90 -44.02 8.75
C LYS A 318 -47.58 -44.60 10.16
N GLU A 319 -48.06 -43.82 11.15
CA GLU A 319 -49.07 -44.18 12.17
C GLU A 319 -48.75 -45.08 13.40
N LYS A 320 -48.63 -44.35 14.54
CA LYS A 320 -49.51 -44.39 15.73
C LYS A 320 -49.20 -45.28 16.96
N SER A 321 -49.54 -44.66 18.11
CA SER A 321 -50.05 -45.24 19.37
C SER A 321 -48.98 -45.64 20.42
N VAL A 322 -49.17 -45.41 21.75
CA VAL A 322 -50.23 -44.65 22.46
C VAL A 322 -49.77 -44.21 23.88
N LYS A 323 -50.58 -43.35 24.54
CA LYS A 323 -50.49 -42.76 25.93
C LYS A 323 -49.88 -41.34 25.96
N LYS A 324 -50.57 -40.21 26.26
CA LYS A 324 -51.92 -39.81 26.78
C LYS A 324 -51.94 -39.28 28.24
N ALA A 325 -51.64 -37.99 28.43
CA ALA A 325 -52.15 -37.10 29.49
C ALA A 325 -51.87 -35.61 29.13
N GLY A 326 -52.68 -34.60 29.51
CA GLY A 326 -54.00 -34.74 30.15
C GLY A 326 -54.65 -33.53 30.86
N ARG A 327 -54.50 -32.26 30.44
CA ARG A 327 -55.30 -31.07 30.89
C ARG A 327 -55.08 -29.90 29.91
N LYS A 328 -56.04 -29.10 29.41
CA LYS A 328 -57.46 -28.75 29.71
C LYS A 328 -57.66 -27.65 30.77
N ASP A 329 -58.21 -26.51 30.30
CA ASP A 329 -58.86 -25.39 31.03
C ASP A 329 -58.02 -24.62 32.08
N SER A 330 -58.33 -23.38 32.47
CA SER A 330 -58.98 -22.23 31.80
C SER A 330 -58.87 -21.00 32.73
N LEU A 331 -59.18 -19.79 32.22
CA LEU A 331 -59.55 -18.56 32.98
C LEU A 331 -58.51 -17.86 33.89
N ARG A 332 -58.47 -16.52 33.75
CA ARG A 332 -58.29 -15.47 34.78
C ARG A 332 -57.07 -15.52 35.73
N GLY A 333 -56.28 -14.44 35.74
CA GLY A 333 -55.26 -14.25 36.79
C GLY A 333 -54.46 -12.94 36.77
N ARG A 334 -55.13 -11.78 36.73
CA ARG A 334 -54.74 -10.43 37.22
C ARG A 334 -53.28 -9.91 37.09
N ASP A 335 -53.20 -8.66 36.62
CA ASP A 335 -52.40 -7.53 37.15
C ASP A 335 -50.89 -7.79 37.42
N GLN A 336 -49.97 -7.09 36.79
CA GLN A 336 -49.81 -5.64 36.96
C GLN A 336 -49.42 -4.89 35.68
N GLU A 337 -49.71 -3.59 35.66
CA GLU A 337 -49.61 -2.71 34.50
C GLU A 337 -48.29 -1.93 34.45
N ALA A 338 -47.87 -1.60 33.24
CA ALA A 338 -47.10 -0.39 32.97
C ALA A 338 -48.04 0.63 32.31
N PRO A 339 -48.71 1.52 33.08
CA PRO A 339 -49.61 2.51 32.52
C PRO A 339 -48.82 3.66 31.90
N ARG A 340 -48.90 3.75 30.58
CA ARG A 340 -48.70 4.99 29.82
C ARG A 340 -49.68 6.04 30.35
N VAL A 341 -49.17 7.17 30.84
CA VAL A 341 -50.00 8.34 31.19
C VAL A 341 -49.84 9.41 30.11
N GLU A 342 -50.93 10.11 29.82
CA GLU A 342 -51.07 11.11 28.75
C GLU A 342 -51.05 12.52 29.35
N TYR A 343 -50.78 13.55 28.54
CA TYR A 343 -50.83 14.94 29.02
C TYR A 343 -52.30 15.40 29.17
N GLU A 344 -52.70 15.77 30.38
CA GLU A 344 -53.94 16.51 30.64
C GLU A 344 -53.64 18.01 30.81
N GLU A 345 -54.46 18.88 30.18
CA GLU A 345 -54.59 20.29 30.52
C GLU A 345 -56.08 20.69 30.50
N VAL A 346 -56.57 21.17 31.64
CA VAL A 346 -57.85 21.85 31.91
C VAL A 346 -57.51 22.80 33.07
N ASP A 347 -57.91 24.06 33.15
CA ASP A 347 -59.20 24.67 32.81
C ASP A 347 -59.25 25.55 31.54
N GLY A 348 -60.43 25.79 30.93
CA GLY A 348 -61.73 25.31 31.38
C GLY A 348 -62.93 25.58 30.45
N ASP A 349 -64.03 24.96 30.87
CA ASP A 349 -65.45 25.13 30.55
C ASP A 349 -66.02 25.33 29.13
N ALA A 350 -67.03 24.46 28.89
CA ALA A 350 -68.29 24.68 28.17
C ALA A 350 -68.38 24.59 26.62
N ALA A 351 -69.21 23.61 26.21
CA ALA A 351 -70.22 23.71 25.15
C ALA A 351 -69.80 23.81 23.66
N GLY A 352 -69.24 22.72 23.14
CA GLY A 352 -69.84 21.90 22.05
C GLY A 352 -70.29 22.51 20.71
N GLY A 353 -70.06 21.78 19.59
CA GLY A 353 -70.75 22.06 18.32
C GLY A 353 -69.99 21.70 17.04
N ARG A 354 -70.39 20.61 16.37
CA ARG A 354 -70.07 20.33 14.96
C ARG A 354 -70.80 21.35 14.03
N PRO A 355 -70.44 21.48 12.73
CA PRO A 355 -69.13 21.60 12.09
C PRO A 355 -69.13 22.58 10.86
N ARG A 356 -68.03 22.60 10.06
CA ARG A 356 -67.90 23.00 8.61
C ARG A 356 -67.55 24.46 8.21
N ARG A 357 -66.74 24.48 7.13
CA ARG A 357 -66.78 25.34 5.90
C ARG A 357 -66.02 26.70 5.83
N LYS A 358 -65.08 26.72 4.87
CA LYS A 358 -64.80 27.75 3.84
C LYS A 358 -64.55 29.23 4.25
N ARG A 359 -63.26 29.59 4.30
CA ARG A 359 -62.50 30.38 3.28
C ARG A 359 -63.04 31.78 2.88
N LYS A 360 -62.14 32.79 2.98
CA LYS A 360 -62.27 34.24 2.66
C LYS A 360 -63.01 35.06 3.77
N THR A 361 -62.80 36.37 3.94
CA THR A 361 -62.21 37.38 3.04
C THR A 361 -61.48 38.52 3.79
N THR A 362 -60.51 39.18 3.13
CA THR A 362 -60.04 40.59 3.26
C THR A 362 -59.78 41.26 4.62
N LYS A 363 -58.62 41.95 4.67
CA LYS A 363 -58.26 43.03 5.60
C LYS A 363 -59.26 44.20 5.57
N PRO A 364 -59.33 44.98 6.68
CA PRO A 364 -59.14 46.44 6.61
C PRO A 364 -57.79 46.88 7.23
N GLN A 365 -57.59 48.19 7.36
CA GLN A 365 -56.28 48.85 7.36
C GLN A 365 -56.24 49.98 8.41
N LEU A 366 -55.03 50.50 8.76
CA LEU A 366 -54.80 51.60 9.72
C LEU A 366 -55.05 51.14 11.19
N GLN A 367 -54.50 51.71 12.28
CA GLN A 367 -53.37 52.61 12.58
C GLN A 367 -53.07 52.43 14.10
N ASP A 368 -51.94 52.80 14.72
CA ASP A 368 -50.67 53.46 14.35
C ASP A 368 -49.55 52.91 15.30
N LYS A 369 -48.29 53.36 15.15
CA LYS A 369 -47.20 53.39 16.17
C LYS A 369 -47.18 52.35 17.33
N HIS A 370 -46.19 51.46 17.28
CA HIS A 370 -45.35 51.18 18.46
C HIS A 370 -43.90 50.87 18.05
N VAL A 371 -43.02 51.87 18.16
CA VAL A 371 -41.56 51.68 18.00
C VAL A 371 -41.03 51.09 19.31
N PHE A 372 -41.02 49.76 19.41
CA PHE A 372 -40.55 49.05 20.61
C PHE A 372 -39.04 48.78 20.54
N GLN A 373 -38.23 49.84 20.65
CA GLN A 373 -36.82 49.69 20.97
C GLN A 373 -36.67 49.28 22.44
N ARG A 374 -36.49 47.98 22.69
CA ARG A 374 -35.80 47.53 23.91
C ARG A 374 -34.29 47.59 23.65
N PRO A 375 -33.52 48.45 24.35
CA PRO A 375 -32.08 48.29 24.41
C PRO A 375 -31.77 47.04 25.23
N THR A 376 -31.64 45.89 24.57
CA THR A 376 -31.02 44.72 25.18
C THR A 376 -29.55 45.04 25.39
N ALA A 377 -29.13 45.25 26.65
CA ALA A 377 -27.72 45.22 27.01
C ALA A 377 -27.11 43.89 26.49
N PRO A 378 -25.86 43.89 26.01
CA PRO A 378 -25.22 42.68 25.52
C PRO A 378 -25.16 41.66 26.65
N VAL A 379 -25.82 40.52 26.46
CA VAL A 379 -25.78 39.41 27.42
C VAL A 379 -24.46 38.69 27.22
N ILE A 380 -23.45 39.15 27.96
CA ILE A 380 -22.17 38.47 28.16
C ILE A 380 -22.47 37.01 28.51
N ARG A 381 -21.74 36.09 27.90
CA ARG A 381 -21.84 34.65 28.13
C ARG A 381 -20.46 34.06 28.20
N ASP A 382 -20.30 33.11 29.10
CA ASP A 382 -19.15 32.21 29.15
C ASP A 382 -19.23 31.25 27.96
N VAL A 383 -18.32 31.42 27.01
CA VAL A 383 -18.23 30.62 25.79
C VAL A 383 -17.15 29.57 26.00
N ALA A 384 -17.59 28.34 26.23
CA ALA A 384 -16.75 27.15 26.24
C ALA A 384 -16.03 26.97 24.88
N LEU A 385 -14.70 27.04 24.86
CA LEU A 385 -13.87 26.88 23.64
C LEU A 385 -13.02 25.59 23.65
N PRO A 386 -13.23 24.67 22.68
CA PRO A 386 -12.37 23.49 22.48
C PRO A 386 -11.05 23.86 21.76
N GLU A 387 -10.23 22.87 21.39
CA GLU A 387 -8.99 23.08 20.60
C GLU A 387 -9.26 23.71 19.22
N THR A 388 -10.31 23.25 18.54
CA THR A 388 -10.77 23.82 17.26
C THR A 388 -12.29 23.86 17.18
N ILE A 389 -12.85 24.95 16.64
CA ILE A 389 -14.30 25.18 16.56
C ILE A 389 -14.68 25.76 15.19
N SER A 390 -15.81 25.37 14.59
CA SER A 390 -16.24 26.02 13.35
C SER A 390 -16.86 27.40 13.60
N VAL A 391 -16.74 28.32 12.64
CA VAL A 391 -17.32 29.68 12.75
C VAL A 391 -18.84 29.64 13.05
N GLY A 392 -19.56 28.65 12.50
CA GLY A 392 -20.98 28.41 12.78
C GLY A 392 -21.28 27.91 14.19
N GLU A 393 -20.46 27.01 14.74
CA GLU A 393 -20.57 26.53 16.12
C GLU A 393 -20.20 27.62 17.12
N LEU A 394 -19.13 28.37 16.85
CA LEU A 394 -18.67 29.51 17.66
C LEU A 394 -19.78 30.56 17.79
N ALA A 395 -20.33 31.00 16.65
CA ALA A 395 -21.47 31.91 16.62
C ALA A 395 -22.68 31.36 17.39
N SER A 396 -22.96 30.05 17.27
CA SER A 396 -24.07 29.41 17.99
C SER A 396 -23.85 29.40 19.51
N ARG A 397 -22.63 29.12 20.01
CA ARG A 397 -22.30 29.20 21.45
C ARG A 397 -22.41 30.63 21.98
N MET A 398 -21.97 31.62 21.19
CA MET A 398 -22.13 33.05 21.50
C MET A 398 -23.60 33.54 21.44
N SER A 399 -24.51 32.76 20.83
CA SER A 399 -25.87 33.19 20.45
C SER A 399 -25.90 34.36 19.43
N VAL A 400 -24.86 34.47 18.61
CA VAL A 400 -24.67 35.48 17.56
C VAL A 400 -24.92 34.85 16.18
N LYS A 401 -25.23 35.65 15.15
CA LYS A 401 -25.34 35.14 13.78
C LYS A 401 -23.95 34.88 13.19
N ALA A 402 -23.75 33.73 12.56
CA ALA A 402 -22.46 33.39 11.93
C ALA A 402 -21.98 34.45 10.92
N GLY A 403 -22.90 35.11 10.21
CA GLY A 403 -22.57 36.21 9.29
C GLY A 403 -22.05 37.50 9.96
N ASP A 404 -22.11 37.63 11.28
CA ASP A 404 -21.51 38.73 12.04
C ASP A 404 -20.13 38.31 12.60
N VAL A 405 -19.98 37.06 13.04
CA VAL A 405 -18.67 36.48 13.41
C VAL A 405 -17.71 36.45 12.20
N VAL A 406 -18.20 36.11 11.01
CA VAL A 406 -17.43 36.20 9.75
C VAL A 406 -16.96 37.64 9.46
N LYS A 407 -17.69 38.68 9.89
CA LYS A 407 -17.24 40.08 9.71
C LYS A 407 -16.14 40.46 10.69
N ALA A 408 -16.17 39.96 11.92
CA ALA A 408 -15.08 40.15 12.88
C ALA A 408 -13.79 39.52 12.36
N LEU A 409 -13.87 38.25 11.93
CA LEU A 409 -12.77 37.54 11.25
C LEU A 409 -12.24 38.31 10.03
N PHE A 410 -13.13 38.79 9.15
CA PHE A 410 -12.73 39.59 7.99
C PHE A 410 -12.06 40.92 8.36
N LYS A 411 -12.51 41.58 9.44
CA LYS A 411 -11.91 42.81 9.99
C LYS A 411 -10.50 42.54 10.56
N GLN A 412 -10.27 41.35 11.12
CA GLN A 412 -8.94 40.85 11.52
C GLN A 412 -8.10 40.33 10.32
N GLY A 413 -8.59 40.46 9.08
CA GLY A 413 -7.89 40.06 7.85
C GLY A 413 -8.12 38.61 7.40
N MET A 414 -8.87 37.82 8.15
CA MET A 414 -9.14 36.41 7.86
C MET A 414 -10.41 36.23 7.02
N MET A 415 -10.24 35.90 5.73
CA MET A 415 -11.34 35.50 4.86
C MET A 415 -11.75 34.06 5.15
N VAL A 416 -12.87 33.88 5.86
CA VAL A 416 -13.35 32.56 6.32
C VAL A 416 -14.77 32.23 5.88
N THR A 417 -15.10 30.95 5.81
CA THR A 417 -16.47 30.47 5.58
C THR A 417 -17.15 29.97 6.86
N ILE A 418 -18.49 29.88 6.86
CA ILE A 418 -19.28 29.49 8.05
C ILE A 418 -18.88 28.12 8.61
N ASN A 419 -18.43 27.20 7.74
CA ASN A 419 -18.05 25.84 8.12
C ASN A 419 -16.52 25.65 8.26
N GLN A 420 -15.76 26.75 8.23
CA GLN A 420 -14.31 26.72 8.43
C GLN A 420 -13.99 26.57 9.92
N MET A 421 -12.96 25.79 10.22
CA MET A 421 -12.42 25.66 11.57
C MET A 421 -11.56 26.87 11.91
N LEU A 422 -11.65 27.31 13.16
CA LEU A 422 -10.73 28.21 13.82
C LEU A 422 -9.96 27.44 14.89
N ASP A 423 -8.72 27.82 15.08
CA ASP A 423 -7.89 27.51 16.25
C ASP A 423 -8.43 28.18 17.53
N ARG A 424 -8.07 27.62 18.69
CA ARG A 424 -8.45 28.08 20.02
C ARG A 424 -8.10 29.56 20.25
N ASP A 425 -6.90 29.99 19.88
CA ASP A 425 -6.40 31.34 20.17
C ASP A 425 -7.14 32.42 19.36
N THR A 426 -7.33 32.19 18.05
CA THR A 426 -8.19 33.02 17.20
C THR A 426 -9.63 33.04 17.73
N ALA A 427 -10.17 31.89 18.17
CA ALA A 427 -11.53 31.83 18.72
C ALA A 427 -11.67 32.64 20.04
N VAL A 428 -10.66 32.66 20.91
CA VAL A 428 -10.60 33.51 22.12
C VAL A 428 -10.70 34.99 21.72
N LEU A 429 -9.82 35.44 20.82
CA LEU A 429 -9.76 36.85 20.39
C LEU A 429 -11.10 37.37 19.81
N ILE A 430 -11.84 36.50 19.12
CA ILE A 430 -13.15 36.85 18.53
C ILE A 430 -14.26 36.84 19.58
N VAL A 431 -14.20 35.93 20.56
CA VAL A 431 -15.12 35.91 21.71
C VAL A 431 -14.96 37.19 22.53
N GLU A 432 -13.73 37.60 22.79
CA GLU A 432 -13.40 38.84 23.51
C GLU A 432 -13.78 40.11 22.72
N GLU A 433 -13.43 40.21 21.43
CA GLU A 433 -13.80 41.39 20.60
C GLU A 433 -15.33 41.57 20.52
N MET A 434 -16.09 40.47 20.59
CA MET A 434 -17.55 40.47 20.58
C MET A 434 -18.19 40.65 21.97
N GLY A 435 -17.40 40.85 23.03
CA GLY A 435 -17.89 41.12 24.39
C GLY A 435 -18.41 39.88 25.14
N HIS A 436 -17.89 38.70 24.84
CA HIS A 436 -18.16 37.45 25.54
C HIS A 436 -16.92 36.99 26.32
N THR A 437 -17.12 36.16 27.35
CA THR A 437 -16.04 35.62 28.19
C THR A 437 -15.58 34.29 27.63
N ALA A 438 -14.32 34.19 27.19
CA ALA A 438 -13.76 32.92 26.73
C ALA A 438 -13.41 32.03 27.93
N VAL A 439 -14.09 30.88 28.04
CA VAL A 439 -13.71 29.83 28.99
C VAL A 439 -13.05 28.72 28.20
N ILE A 440 -11.79 28.43 28.49
CA ILE A 440 -11.08 27.28 27.91
C ILE A 440 -11.83 26.02 28.37
N ALA A 441 -12.52 25.40 27.43
CA ALA A 441 -13.20 24.15 27.64
C ALA A 441 -12.35 23.05 27.01
N ASP A 442 -11.35 22.63 27.78
CA ASP A 442 -10.91 21.25 27.72
C ASP A 442 -12.13 20.41 28.10
N LEU A 443 -12.82 19.92 27.07
CA LEU A 443 -13.91 18.98 27.23
C LEU A 443 -13.32 17.79 27.96
N ARG A 444 -13.78 17.49 29.18
CA ARG A 444 -13.58 16.16 29.78
C ARG A 444 -14.32 15.19 28.86
N THR A 445 -13.56 14.60 27.95
CA THR A 445 -14.06 13.72 26.91
C THR A 445 -14.54 12.44 27.59
N THR A 446 -15.46 11.73 26.97
CA THR A 446 -15.81 10.37 27.43
C THR A 446 -14.58 9.47 27.50
N GLU A 447 -13.57 9.72 26.66
CA GLU A 447 -12.23 9.14 26.74
C GLU A 447 -11.52 9.45 28.07
N ASP A 448 -11.38 10.74 28.42
CA ASP A 448 -10.66 11.19 29.61
C ASP A 448 -11.31 10.62 30.87
N THR A 449 -12.65 10.68 30.96
CA THR A 449 -13.39 10.11 32.09
C THR A 449 -13.27 8.59 32.19
N LEU A 450 -13.02 7.87 31.08
CA LEU A 450 -12.82 6.42 31.09
C LEU A 450 -11.38 6.03 31.47
N ILE A 451 -10.40 6.87 31.16
CA ILE A 451 -9.03 6.71 31.63
C ILE A 451 -8.97 7.04 33.12
N GLU A 452 -9.61 8.13 33.56
CA GLU A 452 -9.78 8.47 34.99
C GLU A 452 -10.52 7.35 35.76
N GLU A 453 -11.69 6.87 35.29
CA GLU A 453 -12.42 5.74 35.92
C GLU A 453 -11.55 4.46 36.01
N ALA A 454 -10.71 4.18 35.01
CA ALA A 454 -9.86 2.99 34.97
C ALA A 454 -8.63 3.11 35.87
N ASP A 455 -8.00 4.28 35.91
CA ASP A 455 -6.83 4.54 36.76
C ASP A 455 -7.24 4.74 38.23
N GLU A 456 -8.43 5.28 38.52
CA GLU A 456 -9.04 5.23 39.87
C GLU A 456 -9.30 3.79 40.33
N GLN A 457 -9.88 2.94 39.48
CA GLN A 457 -10.11 1.52 39.81
C GLN A 457 -8.81 0.74 39.97
N SER A 458 -7.77 1.07 39.18
CA SER A 458 -6.46 0.44 39.27
C SER A 458 -5.68 0.90 40.51
N GLY A 459 -5.81 2.15 40.91
CA GLY A 459 -5.19 2.71 42.13
C GLY A 459 -5.83 2.25 43.45
N LEU A 460 -6.99 1.60 43.39
CA LEU A 460 -7.63 0.94 44.54
C LEU A 460 -7.14 -0.51 44.78
N ALA A 461 -6.37 -1.08 43.86
CA ALA A 461 -5.85 -2.44 43.95
C ALA A 461 -4.40 -2.48 44.46
N GLU A 462 -4.03 -3.52 45.20
CA GLU A 462 -2.66 -3.69 45.67
C GLU A 462 -1.72 -4.00 44.50
N ALA A 463 -0.69 -3.17 44.33
CA ALA A 463 0.32 -3.32 43.29
C ALA A 463 1.32 -4.43 43.67
N GLN A 464 1.20 -5.59 43.02
CA GLN A 464 2.01 -6.77 43.27
C GLN A 464 3.24 -6.78 42.35
N PRO A 465 4.35 -7.46 42.71
CA PRO A 465 5.48 -7.67 41.81
C PRO A 465 5.04 -8.34 40.50
N ARG A 466 5.56 -7.86 39.36
CA ARG A 466 5.24 -8.41 38.02
C ARG A 466 6.46 -8.99 37.32
N ALA A 467 6.23 -9.90 36.38
CA ALA A 467 7.29 -10.36 35.47
C ALA A 467 7.84 -9.19 34.62
N PRO A 468 9.16 -9.08 34.41
CA PRO A 468 9.72 -8.12 33.48
C PRO A 468 9.32 -8.46 32.03
N VAL A 469 9.03 -7.42 31.25
CA VAL A 469 8.92 -7.54 29.78
C VAL A 469 10.22 -7.04 29.15
N VAL A 470 10.79 -7.82 28.25
CA VAL A 470 12.16 -7.65 27.74
C VAL A 470 12.16 -7.62 26.20
N THR A 471 12.60 -6.52 25.59
CA THR A 471 12.82 -6.51 24.12
C THR A 471 14.22 -6.97 23.79
N ILE A 472 14.37 -7.87 22.81
CA ILE A 472 15.67 -8.21 22.23
C ILE A 472 15.95 -7.40 20.96
N MET A 473 17.08 -6.70 20.97
CA MET A 473 17.54 -5.82 19.90
C MET A 473 18.98 -6.13 19.47
N GLY A 474 19.42 -5.52 18.37
CA GLY A 474 20.70 -5.78 17.72
C GLY A 474 20.54 -5.99 16.22
N HIS A 475 21.69 -6.11 15.54
CA HIS A 475 21.83 -6.26 14.10
C HIS A 475 21.20 -7.56 13.55
N VAL A 476 21.13 -7.67 12.22
CA VAL A 476 20.94 -8.94 11.50
C VAL A 476 22.15 -9.86 11.79
N ASP A 477 21.95 -11.18 11.73
CA ASP A 477 22.95 -12.25 11.94
C ASP A 477 23.73 -12.27 13.27
N HIS A 478 23.45 -11.34 14.19
CA HIS A 478 23.89 -11.39 15.59
C HIS A 478 23.22 -12.52 16.42
N GLY A 479 22.37 -13.36 15.80
CA GLY A 479 21.82 -14.57 16.42
C GLY A 479 20.69 -14.33 17.43
N LYS A 480 19.93 -13.23 17.31
CA LYS A 480 18.80 -12.89 18.20
C LYS A 480 17.75 -13.99 18.27
N THR A 481 17.16 -14.36 17.12
CA THR A 481 16.18 -15.43 17.01
C THR A 481 16.75 -16.78 17.46
N SER A 482 18.05 -17.03 17.24
CA SER A 482 18.74 -18.24 17.68
C SER A 482 18.88 -18.35 19.20
N LEU A 483 19.21 -17.24 19.87
CA LEU A 483 19.27 -17.15 21.33
C LEU A 483 17.90 -17.45 21.93
N LEU A 484 16.85 -16.93 21.28
CA LEU A 484 15.46 -17.11 21.71
C LEU A 484 14.90 -18.50 21.41
N ASP A 485 15.27 -19.10 20.29
CA ASP A 485 14.98 -20.51 20.01
C ASP A 485 15.62 -21.44 21.04
N TYR A 486 16.84 -21.16 21.48
CA TYR A 486 17.48 -21.92 22.55
C TYR A 486 16.70 -21.80 23.87
N ILE A 487 16.39 -20.58 24.31
CA ILE A 487 15.61 -20.33 25.55
C ILE A 487 14.24 -21.04 25.51
N ARG A 488 13.52 -20.92 24.39
CA ARG A 488 12.20 -21.54 24.18
C ARG A 488 12.26 -23.05 23.93
N ARG A 489 13.45 -23.60 23.66
CA ARG A 489 13.68 -24.97 23.18
C ARG A 489 12.95 -25.27 21.86
N THR A 490 12.75 -24.25 21.03
CA THR A 490 12.10 -24.30 19.70
C THR A 490 13.11 -24.14 18.56
N ARG A 491 12.64 -24.13 17.30
CA ARG A 491 13.45 -23.87 16.09
C ARG A 491 12.69 -23.02 15.05
N VAL A 492 12.14 -21.89 15.49
CA VAL A 492 11.44 -20.91 14.67
C VAL A 492 12.33 -20.33 13.58
N ALA A 493 13.60 -20.01 13.87
CA ALA A 493 14.54 -19.43 12.89
C ALA A 493 14.76 -20.32 11.66
N SER A 494 14.59 -21.65 11.80
CA SER A 494 14.68 -22.61 10.69
C SER A 494 13.37 -22.81 9.92
N GLY A 495 12.25 -22.28 10.43
CA GLY A 495 10.92 -22.31 9.80
C GLY A 495 10.48 -20.98 9.19
N GLU A 496 11.10 -19.86 9.57
CA GLU A 496 10.79 -18.53 9.01
C GLU A 496 11.29 -18.39 7.56
N ALA A 497 10.50 -17.72 6.71
CA ALA A 497 10.84 -17.52 5.31
C ALA A 497 12.07 -16.60 5.18
N GLY A 498 13.12 -17.11 4.53
CA GLY A 498 14.42 -16.45 4.44
C GLY A 498 15.31 -16.59 5.68
N GLY A 499 14.90 -17.37 6.69
CA GLY A 499 15.66 -17.54 7.93
C GLY A 499 15.72 -16.30 8.83
N ILE A 500 14.83 -15.32 8.57
CA ILE A 500 14.80 -14.04 9.28
C ILE A 500 13.42 -13.78 9.89
N THR A 501 13.45 -13.28 11.13
CA THR A 501 12.26 -12.77 11.82
C THR A 501 11.82 -11.45 11.18
N GLN A 502 10.53 -11.36 10.83
CA GLN A 502 9.92 -10.23 10.09
C GLN A 502 8.65 -9.66 10.76
N HIS A 503 8.28 -10.23 11.91
CA HIS A 503 7.09 -9.95 12.73
C HIS A 503 7.52 -9.73 14.19
N ILE A 504 6.68 -9.11 15.03
CA ILE A 504 6.99 -8.93 16.46
C ILE A 504 6.45 -10.12 17.26
N GLY A 505 7.31 -11.09 17.55
CA GLY A 505 6.97 -12.25 18.38
C GLY A 505 6.91 -11.88 19.87
N ALA A 506 5.83 -12.26 20.55
CA ALA A 506 5.69 -12.12 22.01
C ALA A 506 5.40 -13.48 22.65
N TYR A 507 6.10 -13.80 23.73
CA TYR A 507 5.92 -15.04 24.50
C TYR A 507 6.50 -14.91 25.91
N HIS A 508 6.14 -15.84 26.80
CA HIS A 508 6.68 -15.93 28.15
C HIS A 508 7.56 -17.18 28.36
N VAL A 509 8.42 -17.13 29.37
CA VAL A 509 9.36 -18.20 29.75
C VAL A 509 9.35 -18.33 31.27
N GLU A 510 9.04 -19.54 31.76
CA GLU A 510 9.14 -19.88 33.19
C GLU A 510 10.58 -20.28 33.55
N THR A 511 11.20 -19.56 34.49
CA THR A 511 12.48 -19.94 35.10
C THR A 511 12.27 -20.37 36.55
N THR A 512 13.29 -20.94 37.18
CA THR A 512 13.23 -21.33 38.61
C THR A 512 13.14 -20.14 39.58
N ARG A 513 13.44 -18.92 39.12
CA ARG A 513 13.45 -17.70 39.95
C ARG A 513 12.37 -16.68 39.58
N GLY A 514 11.70 -16.84 38.44
CA GLY A 514 10.60 -15.98 37.99
C GLY A 514 10.15 -16.26 36.55
N VAL A 515 9.05 -15.62 36.13
CA VAL A 515 8.62 -15.60 34.72
C VAL A 515 9.23 -14.38 34.03
N ILE A 516 9.67 -14.53 32.78
CA ILE A 516 10.17 -13.44 31.94
C ILE A 516 9.36 -13.44 30.64
N SER A 517 8.89 -12.26 30.21
CA SER A 517 8.19 -12.10 28.93
C SER A 517 9.10 -11.44 27.91
N PHE A 518 9.28 -12.06 26.74
CA PHE A 518 10.17 -11.58 25.69
C PHE A 518 9.39 -11.04 24.49
N LEU A 519 9.85 -9.90 23.97
CA LEU A 519 9.50 -9.39 22.65
C LEU A 519 10.70 -9.55 21.71
N ASP A 520 10.56 -10.38 20.67
CA ASP A 520 11.54 -10.47 19.59
C ASP A 520 11.26 -9.36 18.56
N THR A 521 12.30 -8.61 18.17
CA THR A 521 12.16 -7.52 17.18
C THR A 521 13.11 -7.70 16.00
N PRO A 522 12.61 -7.55 14.76
CA PRO A 522 13.42 -7.75 13.56
C PRO A 522 14.59 -6.77 13.47
N GLY A 523 15.77 -7.28 13.04
CA GLY A 523 17.01 -6.50 12.99
C GLY A 523 17.07 -5.47 11.85
N HIS A 524 16.48 -5.77 10.69
CA HIS A 524 16.65 -4.95 9.48
C HIS A 524 16.14 -3.51 9.66
N ALA A 525 16.91 -2.55 9.12
CA ALA A 525 16.63 -1.12 9.05
C ALA A 525 15.18 -0.75 8.63
N ALA A 526 14.53 -1.52 7.75
CA ALA A 526 13.12 -1.27 7.34
C ALA A 526 12.12 -1.32 8.51
N PHE A 527 12.46 -2.00 9.61
CA PHE A 527 11.58 -2.19 10.76
C PHE A 527 11.91 -1.25 11.95
N SER A 528 12.42 -0.04 11.68
CA SER A 528 12.77 0.93 12.74
C SER A 528 11.58 1.28 13.64
N ALA A 529 10.39 1.47 13.07
CA ALA A 529 9.15 1.67 13.81
C ALA A 529 8.79 0.50 14.75
N MET A 530 9.08 -0.76 14.36
CA MET A 530 8.87 -1.91 15.24
C MET A 530 9.84 -1.92 16.44
N ARG A 531 11.11 -1.53 16.24
CA ARG A 531 12.07 -1.40 17.34
C ARG A 531 11.66 -0.30 18.30
N ALA A 532 11.26 0.87 17.80
CA ALA A 532 10.73 1.96 18.62
C ALA A 532 9.48 1.53 19.42
N ARG A 533 8.56 0.77 18.81
CA ARG A 533 7.40 0.17 19.49
C ARG A 533 7.83 -0.79 20.62
N GLY A 534 8.79 -1.68 20.35
CA GLY A 534 9.35 -2.60 21.36
C GLY A 534 9.93 -1.86 22.56
N ALA A 535 10.87 -0.92 22.31
CA ALA A 535 11.51 -0.12 23.37
C ALA A 535 10.51 0.68 24.22
N LYS A 536 9.40 1.18 23.65
CA LYS A 536 8.36 1.89 24.42
C LYS A 536 7.59 0.96 25.38
N VAL A 537 7.49 -0.33 25.07
CA VAL A 537 6.56 -1.28 25.71
C VAL A 537 7.24 -2.14 26.79
N THR A 538 8.57 -2.21 26.83
CA THR A 538 9.33 -3.13 27.69
C THR A 538 10.11 -2.46 28.82
N ASP A 539 10.24 -3.17 29.94
CA ASP A 539 10.95 -2.73 31.14
C ASP A 539 12.49 -2.79 31.01
N ILE A 540 12.99 -3.67 30.13
CA ILE A 540 14.42 -3.92 29.89
C ILE A 540 14.65 -4.13 28.37
N VAL A 541 15.78 -3.66 27.84
CA VAL A 541 16.26 -4.03 26.48
C VAL A 541 17.51 -4.89 26.58
N VAL A 542 17.48 -6.08 25.98
CA VAL A 542 18.68 -6.91 25.79
C VAL A 542 19.29 -6.60 24.43
N LEU A 543 20.51 -6.06 24.43
CA LEU A 543 21.26 -5.70 23.24
C LEU A 543 22.21 -6.84 22.87
N VAL A 544 21.88 -7.56 21.79
CA VAL A 544 22.67 -8.69 21.30
C VAL A 544 23.74 -8.19 20.33
N VAL A 545 25.00 -8.33 20.71
CA VAL A 545 26.18 -7.92 19.92
C VAL A 545 27.04 -9.15 19.68
N ALA A 546 27.41 -9.42 18.42
CA ALA A 546 28.25 -10.57 18.13
C ALA A 546 29.74 -10.27 18.36
N ALA A 547 30.47 -11.22 18.95
CA ALA A 547 31.86 -11.06 19.37
C ALA A 547 32.88 -11.02 18.22
N ASP A 548 32.47 -11.40 17.01
CA ASP A 548 33.22 -11.32 15.75
C ASP A 548 32.95 -9.99 15.00
N ASP A 549 31.67 -9.65 14.83
CA ASP A 549 31.23 -8.48 14.05
C ASP A 549 31.51 -7.16 14.78
N GLY A 550 31.11 -7.06 16.06
CA GLY A 550 31.16 -5.83 16.85
C GLY A 550 29.91 -4.94 16.74
N VAL A 551 30.05 -3.64 16.99
CA VAL A 551 28.94 -2.67 17.01
C VAL A 551 28.62 -2.17 15.60
N MET A 552 27.56 -2.75 15.01
CA MET A 552 27.05 -2.39 13.68
C MET A 552 25.99 -1.26 13.72
N PRO A 553 25.68 -0.59 12.59
CA PRO A 553 24.77 0.57 12.57
C PRO A 553 23.36 0.32 13.15
N GLN A 554 22.81 -0.89 13.02
CA GLN A 554 21.52 -1.26 13.63
C GLN A 554 21.62 -1.48 15.15
N THR A 555 22.82 -1.81 15.67
CA THR A 555 23.10 -1.82 17.11
C THR A 555 23.12 -0.39 17.67
N ILE A 556 23.70 0.55 16.94
CA ILE A 556 23.67 2.00 17.30
C ILE A 556 22.22 2.51 17.29
N GLU A 557 21.43 2.14 16.29
CA GLU A 557 19.99 2.46 16.21
C GLU A 557 19.22 1.89 17.42
N ALA A 558 19.49 0.66 17.82
CA ALA A 558 18.89 0.03 19.00
C ALA A 558 19.24 0.75 20.32
N ILE A 559 20.51 1.15 20.50
CA ILE A 559 20.94 1.96 21.65
C ILE A 559 20.19 3.29 21.68
N ALA A 560 20.00 3.94 20.52
CA ALA A 560 19.26 5.20 20.42
C ALA A 560 17.78 5.04 20.80
N HIS A 561 17.09 3.97 20.36
CA HIS A 561 15.71 3.68 20.75
C HIS A 561 15.58 3.40 22.25
N ALA A 562 16.42 2.52 22.81
CA ALA A 562 16.39 2.19 24.23
C ALA A 562 16.61 3.45 25.10
N ARG A 563 17.59 4.29 24.74
CA ARG A 563 17.86 5.56 25.43
C ARG A 563 16.74 6.58 25.28
N ALA A 564 16.11 6.67 24.11
CA ALA A 564 14.95 7.55 23.89
C ALA A 564 13.74 7.14 24.75
N SER A 565 13.50 5.83 24.90
CA SER A 565 12.47 5.28 25.79
C SER A 565 12.90 5.26 27.27
N LYS A 566 14.15 5.59 27.60
CA LYS A 566 14.77 5.54 28.94
C LYS A 566 14.76 4.15 29.59
N VAL A 567 14.85 3.11 28.78
CA VAL A 567 14.83 1.72 29.24
C VAL A 567 16.27 1.23 29.47
N PRO A 568 16.58 0.59 30.62
CA PRO A 568 17.92 0.06 30.89
C PRO A 568 18.30 -1.04 29.90
N ILE A 569 19.60 -1.09 29.60
CA ILE A 569 20.19 -2.02 28.64
C ILE A 569 20.94 -3.11 29.38
N VAL A 570 20.76 -4.37 28.96
CA VAL A 570 21.63 -5.51 29.32
C VAL A 570 22.31 -5.98 28.04
N VAL A 571 23.64 -6.13 28.03
CA VAL A 571 24.40 -6.51 26.83
C VAL A 571 24.66 -8.01 26.82
N ALA A 572 24.22 -8.68 25.75
CA ALA A 572 24.51 -10.08 25.49
C ALA A 572 25.54 -10.20 24.36
N VAL A 573 26.79 -10.54 24.71
CA VAL A 573 27.88 -10.74 23.74
C VAL A 573 27.80 -12.17 23.21
N ASN A 574 27.27 -12.34 22.00
CA ASN A 574 26.93 -13.63 21.39
C ASN A 574 28.04 -14.17 20.47
N LYS A 575 27.89 -15.44 20.05
CA LYS A 575 28.84 -16.23 19.24
C LYS A 575 30.17 -16.54 19.95
N MET A 576 30.17 -16.64 21.29
CA MET A 576 31.38 -17.00 22.07
C MET A 576 31.96 -18.39 21.76
N ASP A 577 31.25 -19.23 21.00
CA ASP A 577 31.75 -20.52 20.47
C ASP A 577 32.74 -20.38 19.29
N LYS A 578 32.97 -19.16 18.81
CA LYS A 578 33.93 -18.86 17.74
C LYS A 578 35.36 -18.63 18.27
N PRO A 579 36.41 -19.12 17.59
CA PRO A 579 37.80 -18.83 17.94
C PRO A 579 38.20 -17.36 17.68
N ASP A 580 37.44 -16.66 16.83
CA ASP A 580 37.57 -15.24 16.49
C ASP A 580 36.78 -14.29 17.43
N ALA A 581 36.09 -14.82 18.45
CA ALA A 581 35.28 -14.04 19.39
C ALA A 581 36.15 -13.14 20.31
N ASN A 582 35.97 -11.82 20.22
CA ASN A 582 36.67 -10.83 21.04
C ASN A 582 35.69 -9.93 21.82
N PRO A 583 35.35 -10.28 23.08
CA PRO A 583 34.42 -9.49 23.88
C PRO A 583 35.00 -8.13 24.32
N ASP A 584 36.32 -8.01 24.44
CA ASP A 584 36.96 -6.78 24.94
C ASP A 584 36.93 -5.67 23.86
N ARG A 585 37.00 -6.06 22.57
CA ARG A 585 36.71 -5.17 21.44
C ARG A 585 35.27 -4.65 21.50
N VAL A 586 34.30 -5.53 21.79
CA VAL A 586 32.88 -5.13 21.91
C VAL A 586 32.68 -4.12 23.04
N MET A 587 33.34 -4.30 24.19
CA MET A 587 33.33 -3.31 25.28
C MET A 587 33.89 -1.95 24.84
N GLN A 588 35.01 -1.93 24.12
CA GLN A 588 35.63 -0.70 23.63
C GLN A 588 34.77 0.03 22.58
N GLU A 589 34.05 -0.71 21.73
CA GLU A 589 33.11 -0.14 20.76
C GLU A 589 31.83 0.39 21.43
N LEU A 590 31.25 -0.34 22.38
CA LEU A 590 30.08 0.11 23.15
C LEU A 590 30.38 1.36 23.99
N SER A 591 31.58 1.46 24.56
CA SER A 591 32.02 2.65 25.31
C SER A 591 32.06 3.92 24.45
N GLN A 592 32.24 3.82 23.13
CA GLN A 592 32.19 4.98 22.21
C GLN A 592 30.77 5.48 21.95
N HIS A 593 29.76 4.64 22.21
CA HIS A 593 28.34 4.97 22.14
C HIS A 593 27.73 5.28 23.51
N GLU A 594 28.58 5.57 24.51
CA GLU A 594 28.18 5.89 25.89
C GLU A 594 27.38 4.75 26.56
N VAL A 595 27.70 3.50 26.22
CA VAL A 595 27.21 2.29 26.90
C VAL A 595 28.38 1.72 27.71
N LEU A 596 28.44 2.07 28.99
CA LEU A 596 29.55 1.72 29.88
C LEU A 596 29.22 0.45 30.66
N THR A 597 30.10 -0.56 30.56
CA THR A 597 29.90 -1.85 31.21
C THR A 597 30.35 -1.84 32.68
N GLU A 598 29.72 -2.64 33.53
CA GLU A 598 30.06 -2.75 34.97
C GLU A 598 31.57 -2.99 35.22
N ALA A 599 32.21 -3.82 34.39
CA ALA A 599 33.64 -4.13 34.47
C ALA A 599 34.54 -2.89 34.32
N TRP A 600 34.04 -1.81 33.71
CA TRP A 600 34.73 -0.53 33.54
C TRP A 600 34.12 0.57 34.45
N GLY A 601 33.27 0.20 35.41
CA GLY A 601 32.62 1.12 36.36
C GLY A 601 31.34 1.77 35.84
N GLY A 602 30.72 1.21 34.78
CA GLY A 602 29.41 1.63 34.28
C GLY A 602 28.22 0.93 34.95
N ASP A 603 27.04 1.16 34.41
CA ASP A 603 25.74 0.64 34.87
C ASP A 603 25.21 -0.54 34.03
N THR A 604 25.82 -0.80 32.86
CA THR A 604 25.33 -1.79 31.90
C THR A 604 25.91 -3.16 32.22
N MET A 605 25.08 -4.09 32.70
CA MET A 605 25.43 -5.51 32.82
C MET A 605 25.83 -6.09 31.47
N LEU A 606 26.93 -6.84 31.43
CA LEU A 606 27.42 -7.55 30.23
C LEU A 606 27.58 -9.04 30.51
N VAL A 607 26.85 -9.86 29.76
CA VAL A 607 26.92 -11.32 29.82
C VAL A 607 27.50 -11.87 28.50
N LYS A 608 28.40 -12.84 28.61
CA LYS A 608 29.03 -13.53 27.47
C LYS A 608 28.25 -14.81 27.18
N VAL A 609 27.76 -14.99 25.95
CA VAL A 609 26.83 -16.09 25.61
C VAL A 609 27.17 -16.78 24.28
N SER A 610 26.71 -18.01 24.11
CA SER A 610 26.54 -18.61 22.78
C SER A 610 25.14 -19.20 22.63
N ALA A 611 24.37 -18.60 21.73
CA ALA A 611 23.07 -19.10 21.25
C ALA A 611 23.11 -20.52 20.65
N LYS A 612 24.31 -21.08 20.40
CA LYS A 612 24.52 -22.36 19.71
C LYS A 612 24.96 -23.48 20.66
N THR A 613 25.79 -23.18 21.66
CA THR A 613 26.19 -24.17 22.68
C THR A 613 25.27 -24.15 23.91
N GLY A 614 24.59 -23.02 24.16
CA GLY A 614 23.80 -22.78 25.38
C GLY A 614 24.56 -22.05 26.49
N GLU A 615 25.86 -21.81 26.29
CA GLU A 615 26.74 -21.20 27.29
C GLU A 615 26.30 -19.76 27.63
N GLY A 616 26.32 -19.42 28.92
CA GLY A 616 25.97 -18.09 29.45
C GLY A 616 24.47 -17.71 29.39
N ILE A 617 23.59 -18.57 28.87
CA ILE A 617 22.17 -18.21 28.71
C ILE A 617 21.43 -18.20 30.06
N ASP A 618 21.72 -19.14 30.95
CA ASP A 618 21.16 -19.13 32.31
C ASP A 618 21.65 -17.88 33.08
N ASP A 619 22.93 -17.49 32.93
CA ASP A 619 23.48 -16.26 33.50
C ASP A 619 22.80 -14.99 32.95
N LEU A 620 22.41 -14.99 31.67
CA LEU A 620 21.69 -13.89 31.03
C LEU A 620 20.26 -13.77 31.55
N LEU A 621 19.55 -14.89 31.70
CA LEU A 621 18.22 -14.92 32.35
C LEU A 621 18.32 -14.42 33.80
N ASP A 622 19.39 -14.80 34.49
CA ASP A 622 19.61 -14.42 35.88
C ASP A 622 19.98 -12.94 36.07
N ALA A 623 20.73 -12.34 35.15
CA ALA A 623 21.01 -10.90 35.08
C ALA A 623 19.75 -10.08 34.76
N ILE A 624 18.89 -10.56 33.85
CA ILE A 624 17.60 -9.92 33.53
C ILE A 624 16.68 -9.86 34.76
N LEU A 625 16.60 -10.94 35.53
CA LEU A 625 15.80 -10.98 36.76
C LEU A 625 16.38 -10.06 37.85
N LEU A 626 17.70 -10.00 38.01
CA LEU A 626 18.35 -9.08 38.95
C LEU A 626 18.07 -7.62 38.58
N GLN A 627 18.13 -7.27 37.29
CA GLN A 627 17.76 -5.93 36.82
C GLN A 627 16.28 -5.62 37.09
N ALA A 628 15.38 -6.60 36.97
CA ALA A 628 13.96 -6.44 37.26
C ALA A 628 13.66 -6.22 38.76
N GLU A 629 14.41 -6.88 39.65
CA GLU A 629 14.35 -6.65 41.09
C GLU A 629 14.81 -5.22 41.46
N VAL A 630 15.91 -4.74 40.86
CA VAL A 630 16.44 -3.37 41.05
C VAL A 630 15.45 -2.29 40.57
N LEU A 631 14.62 -2.59 39.57
CA LEU A 631 13.57 -1.70 39.07
C LEU A 631 12.27 -1.71 39.92
N GLU A 632 12.16 -2.61 40.91
CA GLU A 632 10.95 -2.83 41.73
C GLU A 632 9.63 -2.92 40.92
N LEU A 633 9.64 -3.65 39.79
CA LEU A 633 8.51 -3.71 38.85
C LEU A 633 7.22 -4.23 39.50
N LYS A 634 6.17 -3.40 39.51
CA LYS A 634 4.86 -3.69 40.13
C LYS A 634 3.70 -3.39 39.18
N ALA A 635 2.60 -4.14 39.30
CA ALA A 635 1.32 -3.84 38.65
C ALA A 635 0.13 -4.29 39.54
N PRO A 636 -1.04 -3.63 39.46
CA PRO A 636 -2.25 -4.17 40.03
C PRO A 636 -2.70 -5.39 39.21
N VAL A 637 -3.04 -6.49 39.89
CA VAL A 637 -3.50 -7.75 39.26
C VAL A 637 -5.02 -7.76 39.13
N ASP A 638 -5.72 -7.28 40.17
CA ASP A 638 -7.15 -7.03 40.14
C ASP A 638 -7.44 -5.62 39.61
N GLY A 639 -8.42 -5.51 38.71
CA GLY A 639 -8.78 -4.26 38.05
C GLY A 639 -9.17 -4.46 36.58
N PRO A 640 -9.66 -3.41 35.89
CA PRO A 640 -9.88 -3.45 34.45
C PRO A 640 -8.54 -3.67 33.72
N ALA A 641 -8.51 -4.62 32.79
CA ALA A 641 -7.27 -4.92 32.06
C ALA A 641 -6.86 -3.76 31.15
N ARG A 642 -5.61 -3.32 31.29
CA ARG A 642 -4.94 -2.31 30.46
C ARG A 642 -3.70 -2.94 29.83
N GLY A 643 -3.45 -2.66 28.56
CA GLY A 643 -2.31 -3.21 27.83
C GLY A 643 -2.05 -2.49 26.51
N THR A 644 -1.15 -3.03 25.70
CA THR A 644 -0.81 -2.46 24.38
C THR A 644 -0.79 -3.58 23.33
N ILE A 645 -1.23 -3.27 22.10
CA ILE A 645 -1.14 -4.22 20.98
C ILE A 645 0.32 -4.32 20.52
N VAL A 646 0.86 -5.54 20.57
CA VAL A 646 2.15 -5.87 19.98
C VAL A 646 2.02 -5.93 18.45
N GLU A 647 1.03 -6.70 17.98
CA GLU A 647 0.80 -6.95 16.56
C GLU A 647 -0.67 -7.32 16.28
N SER A 648 -1.16 -7.07 15.08
CA SER A 648 -2.53 -7.41 14.64
C SER A 648 -2.54 -8.00 13.23
N SER A 649 -3.46 -8.93 12.96
CA SER A 649 -3.63 -9.60 11.66
C SER A 649 -5.08 -10.03 11.40
N LEU A 650 -5.36 -10.53 10.20
CA LEU A 650 -6.70 -10.92 9.77
C LEU A 650 -6.73 -12.36 9.22
N ASP A 651 -7.16 -13.31 10.06
CA ASP A 651 -7.37 -14.70 9.65
C ASP A 651 -8.75 -14.90 9.00
N LYS A 652 -8.76 -15.69 7.92
CA LYS A 652 -9.98 -16.06 7.17
C LYS A 652 -10.90 -17.02 7.96
N GLY A 653 -10.37 -17.75 8.95
CA GLY A 653 -11.14 -18.63 9.82
C GLY A 653 -11.62 -17.95 11.12
N ARG A 654 -10.70 -17.32 11.85
CA ARG A 654 -10.93 -16.73 13.18
C ARG A 654 -11.44 -15.28 13.15
N GLY A 655 -11.21 -14.55 12.06
CA GLY A 655 -11.47 -13.11 11.95
C GLY A 655 -10.27 -12.26 12.41
N PRO A 656 -10.50 -11.00 12.83
CA PRO A 656 -9.45 -10.17 13.41
C PRO A 656 -8.81 -10.81 14.64
N VAL A 657 -7.49 -10.91 14.62
CA VAL A 657 -6.61 -11.31 15.73
C VAL A 657 -5.78 -10.10 16.15
N ALA A 658 -5.59 -9.93 17.46
CA ALA A 658 -4.61 -9.00 18.01
C ALA A 658 -3.81 -9.71 19.12
N THR A 659 -2.48 -9.60 19.06
CA THR A 659 -1.57 -10.02 20.14
C THR A 659 -1.43 -8.84 21.09
N ILE A 660 -1.98 -8.98 22.29
CA ILE A 660 -2.04 -7.94 23.31
C ILE A 660 -1.09 -8.31 24.44
N LEU A 661 -0.22 -7.39 24.84
CA LEU A 661 0.53 -7.51 26.07
C LEU A 661 -0.25 -6.81 27.18
N VAL A 662 -0.67 -7.56 28.20
CA VAL A 662 -1.34 -7.00 29.37
C VAL A 662 -0.29 -6.29 30.24
N GLN A 663 -0.53 -5.05 30.64
CA GLN A 663 0.38 -4.27 31.50
C GLN A 663 -0.11 -4.17 32.95
N ALA A 664 -1.44 -4.13 33.12
CA ALA A 664 -2.13 -4.02 34.42
C ALA A 664 -3.52 -4.67 34.34
N GLY A 665 -4.05 -5.10 35.49
CA GLY A 665 -5.31 -5.84 35.59
C GLY A 665 -5.21 -7.26 35.00
N THR A 666 -6.35 -7.96 34.96
CA THR A 666 -6.44 -9.34 34.43
C THR A 666 -7.50 -9.40 33.34
N LEU A 667 -7.09 -9.64 32.08
CA LEU A 667 -8.00 -9.78 30.94
C LEU A 667 -8.67 -11.16 30.95
N ARG A 668 -9.98 -11.24 30.73
CA ARG A 668 -10.75 -12.49 30.79
C ARG A 668 -11.57 -12.75 29.54
N ARG A 669 -11.81 -14.03 29.24
CA ARG A 669 -12.64 -14.43 28.09
C ARG A 669 -14.10 -14.04 28.31
N GLY A 670 -14.52 -12.98 27.63
CA GLY A 670 -15.89 -12.46 27.65
C GLY A 670 -15.96 -10.97 27.95
N ASP A 671 -14.85 -10.31 28.24
CA ASP A 671 -14.76 -8.87 28.47
C ASP A 671 -15.00 -8.07 27.18
N MET A 672 -15.41 -6.81 27.32
CA MET A 672 -15.40 -5.84 26.22
C MET A 672 -14.07 -5.10 26.22
N ILE A 673 -13.44 -4.97 25.06
CA ILE A 673 -12.21 -4.19 24.88
C ILE A 673 -12.40 -3.12 23.82
N VAL A 674 -11.76 -1.97 24.05
CA VAL A 674 -11.62 -0.87 23.08
C VAL A 674 -10.14 -0.58 22.87
N SER A 675 -9.74 -0.37 21.62
CA SER A 675 -8.36 -0.04 21.27
C SER A 675 -8.30 0.66 19.92
N GLY A 676 -7.54 1.75 19.82
CA GLY A 676 -7.60 2.63 18.65
C GLY A 676 -9.02 3.10 18.36
N GLY A 677 -9.39 3.12 17.09
CA GLY A 677 -10.77 3.34 16.62
C GLY A 677 -11.66 2.09 16.62
N GLU A 678 -11.20 0.97 17.17
CA GLU A 678 -11.85 -0.34 17.12
C GLU A 678 -12.34 -0.81 18.49
N TYR A 679 -13.37 -1.66 18.49
CA TYR A 679 -13.89 -2.29 19.71
C TYR A 679 -14.36 -3.71 19.43
N GLY A 680 -14.51 -4.50 20.48
CA GLY A 680 -15.04 -5.85 20.37
C GLY A 680 -15.15 -6.58 21.69
N ARG A 681 -15.70 -7.79 21.63
CA ARG A 681 -15.83 -8.68 22.79
C ARG A 681 -14.83 -9.80 22.69
N VAL A 682 -14.09 -10.10 23.75
CA VAL A 682 -13.16 -11.22 23.82
C VAL A 682 -13.92 -12.53 23.66
N ARG A 683 -13.88 -13.14 22.46
CA ARG A 683 -14.59 -14.40 22.12
C ARG A 683 -13.79 -15.61 22.57
N ALA A 684 -12.46 -15.55 22.39
CA ALA A 684 -11.49 -16.53 22.83
C ALA A 684 -10.13 -15.83 22.99
N MET A 685 -9.26 -16.44 23.78
CA MET A 685 -7.88 -16.02 24.00
C MET A 685 -6.97 -17.23 23.86
N PHE A 686 -5.74 -17.03 23.36
CA PHE A 686 -4.74 -18.07 23.20
C PHE A 686 -3.37 -17.60 23.70
N ASP A 687 -2.59 -18.53 24.24
CA ASP A 687 -1.16 -18.32 24.52
C ASP A 687 -0.32 -18.34 23.22
N GLU A 688 1.00 -18.12 23.33
CA GLU A 688 1.93 -18.17 22.20
C GLU A 688 2.05 -19.57 21.55
N ALA A 689 1.71 -20.63 22.29
CA ALA A 689 1.73 -22.01 21.82
C ALA A 689 0.42 -22.42 21.11
N GLY A 690 -0.60 -21.56 21.16
CA GLY A 690 -1.92 -21.77 20.56
C GLY A 690 -2.93 -22.53 21.42
N ASN A 691 -2.65 -22.75 22.71
CA ASN A 691 -3.61 -23.31 23.66
C ASN A 691 -4.63 -22.25 24.09
N PRO A 692 -5.91 -22.60 24.31
CA PRO A 692 -6.92 -21.65 24.75
C PRO A 692 -6.77 -21.30 26.24
N VAL A 693 -6.69 -20.01 26.56
CA VAL A 693 -6.62 -19.49 27.94
C VAL A 693 -7.92 -18.77 28.33
N GLU A 694 -8.28 -18.79 29.62
CA GLU A 694 -9.51 -18.14 30.12
C GLU A 694 -9.27 -16.77 30.78
N ALA A 695 -8.05 -16.55 31.31
CA ALA A 695 -7.58 -15.30 31.89
C ALA A 695 -6.09 -15.08 31.57
N ALA A 696 -5.67 -13.82 31.44
CA ALA A 696 -4.27 -13.40 31.29
C ALA A 696 -3.98 -12.24 32.25
N GLY A 697 -2.97 -12.38 33.11
CA GLY A 697 -2.55 -11.37 34.08
C GLY A 697 -1.49 -10.40 33.54
N PRO A 698 -1.00 -9.46 34.37
CA PRO A 698 0.02 -8.49 33.98
C PRO A 698 1.30 -9.14 33.43
N SER A 699 1.92 -8.46 32.46
CA SER A 699 3.12 -8.87 31.71
C SER A 699 2.96 -10.12 30.82
N ILE A 700 1.81 -10.79 30.78
CA ILE A 700 1.58 -11.97 29.92
C ILE A 700 1.08 -11.52 28.53
N PRO A 701 1.70 -11.97 27.42
CA PRO A 701 1.20 -11.76 26.07
C PRO A 701 0.07 -12.75 25.74
N VAL A 702 -0.98 -12.28 25.06
CA VAL A 702 -2.17 -13.10 24.74
C VAL A 702 -2.76 -12.74 23.37
N GLN A 703 -3.04 -13.74 22.54
CA GLN A 703 -3.74 -13.55 21.26
C GLN A 703 -5.26 -13.54 21.48
N VAL A 704 -5.90 -12.41 21.18
CA VAL A 704 -7.33 -12.16 21.40
C VAL A 704 -8.12 -12.21 20.09
N LEU A 705 -9.30 -12.85 20.15
CA LEU A 705 -10.30 -12.85 19.07
C LEU A 705 -11.54 -12.03 19.43
N GLY A 706 -12.08 -11.30 18.44
CA GLY A 706 -13.43 -10.71 18.50
C GLY A 706 -13.50 -9.19 18.41
N LEU A 707 -12.41 -8.53 18.02
CA LEU A 707 -12.41 -7.13 17.57
C LEU A 707 -13.16 -6.97 16.24
N SER A 708 -13.62 -5.75 15.95
CA SER A 708 -14.42 -5.45 14.76
C SER A 708 -13.57 -5.41 13.47
N ALA A 709 -12.39 -4.79 13.53
CA ALA A 709 -11.31 -4.88 12.54
C ALA A 709 -9.95 -5.14 13.25
N PRO A 710 -8.86 -5.49 12.54
CA PRO A 710 -7.52 -5.46 13.14
C PRO A 710 -7.14 -4.01 13.51
N PRO A 711 -6.82 -3.72 14.79
CA PRO A 711 -6.44 -2.38 15.25
C PRO A 711 -5.01 -2.00 14.80
N ASP A 712 -4.64 -0.73 14.93
CA ASP A 712 -3.27 -0.28 14.64
C ASP A 712 -2.28 -0.84 15.69
N ALA A 713 -1.06 -1.20 15.26
CA ALA A 713 -0.09 -1.83 16.15
C ALA A 713 0.57 -0.79 17.06
N GLY A 714 0.68 -1.07 18.35
CA GLY A 714 1.12 -0.11 19.38
C GLY A 714 0.00 0.78 19.94
N ASP A 715 -1.26 0.59 19.53
CA ASP A 715 -2.41 1.21 20.21
C ASP A 715 -2.60 0.60 21.61
N ASP A 716 -3.03 1.44 22.56
CA ASP A 716 -3.38 1.00 23.90
C ASP A 716 -4.77 0.35 23.92
N VAL A 717 -4.90 -0.68 24.75
CA VAL A 717 -6.10 -1.49 24.97
C VAL A 717 -6.64 -1.20 26.36
N LEU A 718 -7.94 -0.90 26.44
CA LEU A 718 -8.67 -0.79 27.70
C LEU A 718 -9.84 -1.78 27.70
N ALA A 719 -9.90 -2.63 28.73
CA ALA A 719 -11.09 -3.41 29.04
C ALA A 719 -12.14 -2.51 29.73
N VAL A 720 -13.38 -2.59 29.28
CA VAL A 720 -14.51 -1.82 29.82
C VAL A 720 -15.69 -2.73 30.10
N VAL A 721 -16.59 -2.32 30.99
CA VAL A 721 -17.76 -3.13 31.39
C VAL A 721 -18.89 -3.03 30.35
N ASP A 722 -19.10 -1.83 29.78
CA ASP A 722 -20.23 -1.51 28.89
C ASP A 722 -19.85 -1.53 27.40
N GLU A 723 -20.49 -2.40 26.60
CA GLU A 723 -20.41 -2.38 25.13
C GLU A 723 -20.79 -1.00 24.54
N ARG A 724 -21.71 -0.29 25.20
CA ARG A 724 -22.16 1.04 24.77
C ARG A 724 -21.05 2.09 24.91
N ARG A 725 -20.31 2.08 26.02
CA ARG A 725 -19.17 2.98 26.24
C ARG A 725 -18.03 2.67 25.26
N ALA A 726 -17.71 1.38 25.06
CA ALA A 726 -16.71 0.93 24.08
C ALA A 726 -16.99 1.47 22.67
N ARG A 727 -18.24 1.34 22.20
CA ARG A 727 -18.69 1.84 20.90
C ARG A 727 -18.58 3.36 20.78
N GLU A 728 -19.03 4.10 21.80
CA GLU A 728 -19.02 5.57 21.79
C GLU A 728 -17.59 6.13 21.70
N VAL A 729 -16.64 5.55 22.44
CA VAL A 729 -15.20 5.90 22.34
C VAL A 729 -14.64 5.56 20.95
N ALA A 730 -14.91 4.36 20.43
CA ALA A 730 -14.41 3.94 19.13
C ALA A 730 -14.95 4.79 17.97
N GLU A 731 -16.26 5.12 17.99
CA GLU A 731 -16.89 6.01 17.01
C GLU A 731 -16.37 7.46 17.12
N PHE A 732 -16.05 7.93 18.33
CA PHE A 732 -15.40 9.24 18.54
C PHE A 732 -13.96 9.27 18.00
N ARG A 733 -13.12 8.28 18.37
CA ARG A 733 -11.72 8.16 17.92
C ARG A 733 -11.61 8.03 16.40
N SER A 734 -12.38 7.12 15.81
CA SER A 734 -12.40 6.95 14.35
C SER A 734 -12.89 8.20 13.62
N SER A 735 -13.83 8.97 14.22
CA SER A 735 -14.25 10.28 13.71
C SER A 735 -13.15 11.35 13.81
N ARG A 736 -12.43 11.43 14.94
CA ARG A 736 -11.29 12.36 15.16
C ARG A 736 -10.16 12.06 14.18
N MET A 737 -9.76 10.79 14.06
CA MET A 737 -8.73 10.34 13.10
C MET A 737 -9.14 10.59 11.64
N ARG A 738 -10.41 10.34 11.28
CA ARG A 738 -10.92 10.64 9.93
C ARG A 738 -10.94 12.14 9.63
N ARG A 739 -11.14 12.98 10.64
CA ARG A 739 -11.08 14.44 10.52
C ARG A 739 -9.65 14.91 10.25
N SER A 740 -8.65 14.50 11.05
CA SER A 740 -7.24 14.89 10.80
C SER A 740 -6.78 14.46 9.41
N LYS A 741 -7.04 13.20 9.02
CA LYS A 741 -6.71 12.68 7.68
C LYS A 741 -7.39 13.44 6.54
N LEU A 742 -8.54 14.09 6.77
CA LEU A 742 -9.19 14.96 5.77
C LEU A 742 -8.61 16.38 5.76
N ASP A 743 -8.21 16.92 6.91
CA ASP A 743 -7.66 18.26 7.03
C ASP A 743 -6.18 18.33 6.58
N GLU A 744 -5.40 17.27 6.79
CA GLU A 744 -4.08 17.05 6.14
C GLU A 744 -4.20 17.11 4.61
N ASN A 745 -5.13 16.33 4.03
CA ASN A 745 -5.36 16.28 2.58
C ASN A 745 -5.96 17.58 2.01
N ARG A 746 -6.52 18.47 2.84
CA ARG A 746 -6.99 19.80 2.43
C ARG A 746 -5.87 20.82 2.25
N GLY A 747 -4.66 20.55 2.75
CA GLY A 747 -3.49 21.40 2.53
C GLY A 747 -3.01 21.44 1.07
N VAL A 748 -3.36 20.44 0.25
CA VAL A 748 -2.96 20.37 -1.17
C VAL A 748 -3.88 21.24 -2.02
N SER A 749 -3.47 22.50 -2.21
CA SER A 749 -4.18 23.47 -3.04
C SER A 749 -4.13 23.11 -4.53
N LEU A 750 -5.14 23.53 -5.29
CA LEU A 750 -5.17 23.36 -6.75
C LEU A 750 -3.98 24.04 -7.45
N ASP A 751 -3.48 25.15 -6.90
CA ASP A 751 -2.33 25.86 -7.46
C ASP A 751 -1.02 25.08 -7.30
N GLN A 752 -0.83 24.34 -6.19
CA GLN A 752 0.29 23.39 -6.03
C GLN A 752 0.16 22.19 -6.97
N ILE A 753 -1.05 21.72 -7.26
CA ILE A 753 -1.27 20.67 -8.26
C ILE A 753 -0.91 21.21 -9.67
N PHE A 754 -1.25 22.47 -9.97
CA PHE A 754 -0.89 23.11 -11.25
C PHE A 754 0.59 23.49 -11.38
N SER A 755 1.34 23.67 -10.27
CA SER A 755 2.81 23.77 -10.33
C SER A 755 3.45 22.41 -10.54
N GLN A 756 3.07 21.39 -9.74
CA GLN A 756 3.58 20.02 -9.90
C GLN A 756 3.30 19.42 -11.28
N LEU A 757 2.20 19.82 -11.94
CA LEU A 757 1.88 19.41 -13.32
C LEU A 757 2.60 20.25 -14.40
N LYS A 758 3.26 21.35 -14.02
CA LYS A 758 4.12 22.18 -14.89
C LYS A 758 5.59 21.77 -14.85
N ASP A 759 6.05 21.23 -13.71
CA ASP A 759 7.45 20.87 -13.48
C ASP A 759 7.91 19.62 -14.28
N GLY A 760 6.98 18.96 -14.99
CA GLY A 760 7.23 17.89 -15.94
C GLY A 760 6.30 16.69 -15.73
N GLU A 761 6.33 15.72 -16.66
CA GLU A 761 5.66 14.43 -16.46
C GLU A 761 6.45 13.57 -15.47
N LEU A 762 6.26 13.84 -14.17
CA LEU A 762 6.69 12.97 -13.07
C LEU A 762 6.02 11.60 -13.24
N LYS A 763 6.80 10.55 -13.50
CA LYS A 763 6.28 9.20 -13.68
C LYS A 763 5.80 8.68 -12.33
N SER A 764 4.53 8.32 -12.18
CA SER A 764 4.01 7.73 -10.94
C SER A 764 3.93 6.21 -11.02
N VAL A 765 4.57 5.50 -10.09
CA VAL A 765 4.38 4.06 -9.89
C VAL A 765 3.28 3.85 -8.87
N ASN A 766 2.12 3.41 -9.34
CA ASN A 766 0.97 3.12 -8.48
C ASN A 766 1.09 1.70 -7.91
N LEU A 767 1.04 1.58 -6.59
CA LEU A 767 1.17 0.31 -5.87
C LEU A 767 -0.04 0.07 -4.95
N ILE A 768 -0.46 -1.18 -4.85
CA ILE A 768 -1.41 -1.66 -3.83
C ILE A 768 -0.69 -2.73 -3.01
N VAL A 769 -0.57 -2.52 -1.70
CA VAL A 769 0.16 -3.41 -0.80
C VAL A 769 -0.80 -4.10 0.15
N LYS A 770 -0.68 -5.43 0.24
CA LYS A 770 -1.36 -6.25 1.26
C LYS A 770 -0.33 -7.08 2.03
N ALA A 771 -0.43 -7.05 3.35
CA ALA A 771 0.43 -7.83 4.26
C ALA A 771 -0.42 -8.74 5.15
N ASP A 772 0.21 -9.74 5.74
CA ASP A 772 -0.37 -10.66 6.72
C ASP A 772 -0.65 -9.97 8.07
N VAL A 773 0.28 -9.13 8.54
CA VAL A 773 0.20 -8.35 9.78
C VAL A 773 0.25 -6.84 9.53
N GLN A 774 -0.20 -6.04 10.49
CA GLN A 774 -0.16 -4.57 10.41
C GLN A 774 1.27 -4.00 10.50
N GLY A 775 2.16 -4.64 11.27
CA GLY A 775 3.54 -4.16 11.45
C GLY A 775 4.36 -4.20 10.15
N SER A 776 4.32 -5.30 9.41
CA SER A 776 5.03 -5.41 8.11
C SER A 776 4.41 -4.50 7.05
N LEU A 777 3.11 -4.18 7.13
CA LEU A 777 2.47 -3.18 6.27
C LEU A 777 3.02 -1.78 6.51
N GLU A 778 3.24 -1.41 7.77
CA GLU A 778 3.86 -0.14 8.19
C GLU A 778 5.31 -0.04 7.70
N ALA A 779 6.13 -1.08 7.94
CA ALA A 779 7.52 -1.15 7.49
C ALA A 779 7.66 -1.10 5.96
N LEU A 780 6.78 -1.79 5.23
CA LEU A 780 6.69 -1.72 3.77
C LEU A 780 6.28 -0.32 3.30
N ARG A 781 5.29 0.30 3.95
CA ARG A 781 4.84 1.65 3.62
C ARG A 781 5.96 2.69 3.77
N GLU A 782 6.69 2.64 4.88
CA GLU A 782 7.83 3.54 5.12
C GLU A 782 8.95 3.31 4.09
N SER A 783 9.31 2.05 3.86
CA SER A 783 10.41 1.66 2.95
C SER A 783 10.11 1.97 1.48
N LEU A 784 8.88 1.75 1.02
CA LEU A 784 8.46 2.06 -0.36
C LEU A 784 8.34 3.57 -0.59
N LEU A 785 7.98 4.36 0.43
CA LEU A 785 7.97 5.82 0.33
C LEU A 785 9.40 6.38 0.20
N LYS A 786 10.38 5.80 0.92
CA LYS A 786 11.82 6.15 0.80
C LYS A 786 12.42 5.89 -0.60
N LEU A 787 11.76 5.15 -1.48
CA LEU A 787 12.16 4.97 -2.89
C LEU A 787 11.68 6.10 -3.83
N THR A 788 10.96 7.09 -3.33
CA THR A 788 10.46 8.23 -4.12
C THR A 788 11.59 9.20 -4.47
N ASN A 789 11.72 9.51 -5.77
CA ASN A 789 12.74 10.42 -6.30
C ASN A 789 12.11 11.50 -7.20
N ASP A 790 12.87 12.55 -7.51
CA ASP A 790 12.42 13.70 -8.32
C ASP A 790 11.98 13.35 -9.76
N GLU A 791 12.37 12.18 -10.29
CA GLU A 791 11.92 11.69 -11.60
C GLU A 791 10.74 10.70 -11.53
N VAL A 792 10.63 9.94 -10.43
CA VAL A 792 9.66 8.83 -10.29
C VAL A 792 9.07 8.80 -8.89
N LYS A 793 7.74 8.97 -8.82
CA LYS A 793 6.99 9.07 -7.56
C LYS A 793 6.29 7.75 -7.24
N VAL A 794 6.58 7.16 -6.09
CA VAL A 794 5.86 5.97 -5.61
C VAL A 794 4.55 6.40 -4.95
N ILE A 795 3.43 5.85 -5.40
CA ILE A 795 2.09 6.17 -4.88
C ILE A 795 1.42 4.90 -4.38
N LEU A 796 1.29 4.79 -3.06
CA LEU A 796 0.52 3.74 -2.40
C LEU A 796 -0.97 4.08 -2.50
N VAL A 797 -1.67 3.49 -3.47
CA VAL A 797 -3.10 3.74 -3.75
C VAL A 797 -4.00 3.12 -2.70
N ALA A 798 -3.62 1.93 -2.21
CA ALA A 798 -4.25 1.28 -1.06
C ALA A 798 -3.24 0.40 -0.31
N THR A 799 -3.40 0.38 1.01
CA THR A 799 -2.64 -0.46 1.95
C THR A 799 -3.64 -1.15 2.87
N GLY A 800 -3.42 -2.43 3.21
CA GLY A 800 -4.26 -3.10 4.22
C GLY A 800 -3.77 -4.48 4.63
N VAL A 801 -4.38 -5.01 5.68
CA VAL A 801 -4.03 -6.32 6.28
C VAL A 801 -4.95 -7.42 5.75
N GLY A 802 -4.41 -8.61 5.58
CA GLY A 802 -5.13 -9.81 5.15
C GLY A 802 -5.12 -10.05 3.64
N GLY A 803 -5.90 -11.06 3.22
CA GLY A 803 -5.93 -11.54 1.83
C GLY A 803 -6.33 -10.48 0.80
N ILE A 804 -5.79 -10.62 -0.42
CA ILE A 804 -6.13 -9.74 -1.56
C ILE A 804 -7.53 -10.08 -2.06
N THR A 805 -8.42 -9.08 -2.05
CA THR A 805 -9.85 -9.20 -2.36
C THR A 805 -10.20 -8.78 -3.79
N GLU A 806 -11.42 -9.06 -4.22
CA GLU A 806 -11.94 -8.63 -5.53
C GLU A 806 -12.01 -7.08 -5.64
N SER A 807 -12.25 -6.39 -4.52
CA SER A 807 -12.24 -4.92 -4.45
C SER A 807 -10.85 -4.36 -4.75
N ASP A 808 -9.80 -4.99 -4.22
CA ASP A 808 -8.41 -4.58 -4.44
C ASP A 808 -7.99 -4.79 -5.90
N ALA A 809 -8.38 -5.92 -6.50
CA ALA A 809 -8.15 -6.19 -7.92
C ALA A 809 -8.86 -5.18 -8.83
N ASN A 810 -10.12 -4.82 -8.54
CA ASN A 810 -10.83 -3.80 -9.33
C ASN A 810 -10.29 -2.38 -9.10
N LEU A 811 -9.74 -2.07 -7.92
CA LEU A 811 -9.02 -0.81 -7.68
C LEU A 811 -7.70 -0.75 -8.48
N ALA A 812 -6.95 -1.85 -8.55
CA ALA A 812 -5.75 -1.98 -9.37
C ALA A 812 -6.01 -1.70 -10.85
N VAL A 813 -7.07 -2.27 -11.43
CA VAL A 813 -7.54 -1.99 -12.81
C VAL A 813 -7.82 -0.50 -13.03
N THR A 814 -8.43 0.16 -12.04
CA THR A 814 -8.88 1.56 -12.16
C THR A 814 -7.73 2.55 -12.01
N SER A 815 -6.64 2.15 -11.35
CA SER A 815 -5.47 2.98 -11.05
C SER A 815 -4.20 2.56 -11.80
N SER A 816 -4.27 1.51 -12.63
CA SER A 816 -3.11 0.86 -13.25
C SER A 816 -2.01 0.51 -12.23
N ALA A 817 -2.41 -0.03 -11.07
CA ALA A 817 -1.51 -0.30 -9.95
C ALA A 817 -1.03 -1.76 -9.91
N ILE A 818 0.24 -1.95 -9.56
CA ILE A 818 0.83 -3.27 -9.30
C ILE A 818 0.35 -3.75 -7.92
N ILE A 819 -0.07 -5.02 -7.82
CA ILE A 819 -0.52 -5.62 -6.56
C ILE A 819 0.64 -6.41 -5.93
N LEU A 820 1.03 -6.01 -4.73
CA LEU A 820 2.11 -6.62 -3.94
C LEU A 820 1.52 -7.32 -2.71
N GLY A 821 1.62 -8.65 -2.67
CA GLY A 821 1.18 -9.46 -1.53
C GLY A 821 2.36 -9.99 -0.72
N PHE A 822 2.59 -9.43 0.47
CA PHE A 822 3.57 -9.92 1.44
C PHE A 822 2.91 -10.98 2.34
N ASN A 823 3.41 -12.23 2.30
CA ASN A 823 2.88 -13.45 2.95
C ASN A 823 1.42 -13.83 2.67
N VAL A 824 0.61 -12.94 2.08
CA VAL A 824 -0.80 -13.18 1.77
C VAL A 824 -0.99 -13.88 0.42
N ARG A 825 -2.23 -14.38 0.20
CA ARG A 825 -2.68 -14.99 -1.05
C ARG A 825 -4.03 -14.40 -1.48
N ALA A 826 -4.19 -14.19 -2.78
CA ALA A 826 -5.42 -13.66 -3.36
C ALA A 826 -6.55 -14.70 -3.41
N ASP A 827 -7.76 -14.24 -3.10
CA ASP A 827 -8.95 -15.08 -3.09
C ASP A 827 -9.35 -15.55 -4.49
N ALA A 828 -10.17 -16.61 -4.56
CA ALA A 828 -10.59 -17.20 -5.84
C ALA A 828 -11.39 -16.23 -6.73
N ALA A 829 -12.03 -15.20 -6.16
CA ALA A 829 -12.64 -14.12 -6.92
C ALA A 829 -11.59 -13.13 -7.46
N ALA A 830 -10.67 -12.68 -6.59
CA ALA A 830 -9.60 -11.75 -6.94
C ALA A 830 -8.69 -12.30 -8.06
N ARG A 831 -8.30 -13.58 -7.97
CA ARG A 831 -7.46 -14.23 -8.99
C ARG A 831 -8.11 -14.26 -10.38
N ARG A 832 -9.41 -14.52 -10.47
CA ARG A 832 -10.14 -14.46 -11.75
C ARG A 832 -10.08 -13.07 -12.37
N VAL A 833 -10.26 -12.01 -11.57
CA VAL A 833 -10.18 -10.62 -12.05
C VAL A 833 -8.76 -10.25 -12.49
N VAL A 834 -7.73 -10.77 -11.79
CA VAL A 834 -6.31 -10.62 -12.14
C VAL A 834 -5.97 -11.34 -13.45
N GLU A 835 -6.44 -12.59 -13.62
CA GLU A 835 -6.23 -13.40 -14.82
C GLU A 835 -6.99 -12.83 -16.04
N GLU A 836 -8.26 -12.46 -15.87
CA GLU A 836 -9.12 -11.89 -16.93
C GLU A 836 -8.61 -10.54 -17.46
N LYS A 837 -8.00 -9.73 -16.60
CA LYS A 837 -7.56 -8.37 -16.92
C LYS A 837 -6.03 -8.21 -17.00
N ALA A 838 -5.29 -9.33 -16.94
CA ALA A 838 -3.83 -9.39 -17.00
C ALA A 838 -3.12 -8.39 -16.05
N LEU A 839 -3.49 -8.41 -14.77
CA LEU A 839 -2.91 -7.53 -13.74
C LEU A 839 -1.60 -8.10 -13.18
N ASP A 840 -0.61 -7.22 -12.98
CA ASP A 840 0.62 -7.57 -12.26
C ASP A 840 0.33 -7.83 -10.77
N LEU A 841 0.28 -9.11 -10.41
CA LEU A 841 0.17 -9.60 -9.03
C LEU A 841 1.43 -10.38 -8.66
N ARG A 842 2.20 -9.85 -7.70
CA ARG A 842 3.41 -10.52 -7.18
C ARG A 842 3.23 -10.89 -5.70
N TYR A 843 3.78 -12.04 -5.33
CA TYR A 843 3.81 -12.53 -3.95
C TYR A 843 5.24 -12.61 -3.46
N TYR A 844 5.47 -12.20 -2.21
CA TYR A 844 6.77 -12.25 -1.55
C TYR A 844 6.62 -12.79 -0.13
N SER A 845 7.68 -13.39 0.39
CA SER A 845 7.78 -13.78 1.82
C SER A 845 9.04 -13.24 2.50
N ILE A 846 9.85 -12.47 1.76
CA ILE A 846 11.03 -11.76 2.26
C ILE A 846 10.89 -10.30 1.86
N ILE A 847 10.99 -9.37 2.83
CA ILE A 847 10.76 -7.95 2.61
C ILE A 847 11.73 -7.33 1.58
N TYR A 848 12.97 -7.81 1.54
CA TYR A 848 14.01 -7.38 0.60
C TYR A 848 13.65 -7.65 -0.86
N GLU A 849 13.16 -8.86 -1.18
CA GLU A 849 12.80 -9.24 -2.55
C GLU A 849 11.73 -8.30 -3.14
N LEU A 850 10.76 -7.91 -2.31
CA LEU A 850 9.69 -6.97 -2.66
C LEU A 850 10.26 -5.57 -2.93
N ILE A 851 11.11 -5.07 -2.03
CA ILE A 851 11.75 -3.76 -2.15
C ILE A 851 12.64 -3.71 -3.41
N ASP A 852 13.43 -4.74 -3.66
CA ASP A 852 14.33 -4.82 -4.81
C ASP A 852 13.58 -4.96 -6.15
N ASP A 853 12.49 -5.73 -6.21
CA ASP A 853 11.67 -5.81 -7.43
C ASP A 853 10.94 -4.50 -7.72
N VAL A 854 10.50 -3.76 -6.70
CA VAL A 854 10.01 -2.39 -6.88
C VAL A 854 11.15 -1.46 -7.33
N LYS A 855 12.35 -1.58 -6.74
CA LYS A 855 13.53 -0.78 -7.14
C LYS A 855 13.92 -1.03 -8.61
N LYS A 856 13.85 -2.29 -9.08
CA LYS A 856 14.03 -2.66 -10.50
C LYS A 856 12.94 -2.06 -11.38
N ALA A 857 11.68 -2.10 -10.95
CA ALA A 857 10.56 -1.51 -11.70
C ALA A 857 10.67 0.02 -11.83
N ILE A 858 11.10 0.72 -10.78
CA ILE A 858 11.37 2.17 -10.81
C ILE A 858 12.58 2.45 -11.72
N SER A 859 13.65 1.65 -11.63
CA SER A 859 14.83 1.79 -12.50
C SER A 859 14.49 1.62 -13.99
N GLY A 860 13.64 0.65 -14.34
CA GLY A 860 13.13 0.47 -15.70
C GLY A 860 12.21 1.59 -16.21
N LEU A 861 11.79 2.51 -15.33
CA LEU A 861 11.02 3.71 -15.67
C LEU A 861 11.88 4.99 -15.70
N LEU A 862 13.12 4.97 -15.21
CA LEU A 862 14.05 6.08 -15.38
C LEU A 862 14.36 6.32 -16.87
N LYS A 863 14.77 7.54 -17.21
CA LYS A 863 15.33 7.81 -18.54
C LYS A 863 16.78 7.28 -18.56
N PRO A 864 17.23 6.59 -19.63
CA PRO A 864 18.64 6.22 -19.75
C PRO A 864 19.51 7.47 -19.77
N VAL A 865 20.70 7.40 -19.19
CA VAL A 865 21.69 8.47 -19.29
C VAL A 865 22.34 8.38 -20.66
N ILE A 866 22.15 9.41 -21.47
CA ILE A 866 22.84 9.55 -22.76
C ILE A 866 24.24 10.09 -22.46
N THR A 867 25.25 9.22 -22.58
CA THR A 867 26.65 9.64 -22.58
C THR A 867 27.12 9.91 -24.01
N GLU A 868 27.93 10.96 -24.20
CA GLU A 868 28.52 11.29 -25.48
C GLU A 868 30.01 10.94 -25.46
N GLU A 869 30.38 9.92 -26.23
CA GLU A 869 31.75 9.39 -26.30
C GLU A 869 32.38 9.84 -27.62
N ILE A 870 33.48 10.61 -27.56
CA ILE A 870 34.16 11.12 -28.75
C ILE A 870 34.94 9.99 -29.42
N ILE A 871 34.69 9.75 -30.71
CA ILE A 871 35.28 8.64 -31.50
C ILE A 871 36.49 9.12 -32.30
N GLY A 872 36.52 10.39 -32.68
CA GLY A 872 37.62 10.97 -33.45
C GLY A 872 37.45 12.46 -33.72
N MET A 873 38.58 13.09 -34.05
CA MET A 873 38.70 14.53 -34.30
C MET A 873 39.39 14.78 -35.64
N VAL A 874 38.94 15.79 -36.37
CA VAL A 874 39.36 16.10 -37.73
C VAL A 874 39.68 17.58 -37.88
N GLU A 875 40.80 17.92 -38.51
CA GLU A 875 41.19 19.31 -38.81
C GLU A 875 40.83 19.66 -40.27
N VAL A 876 40.12 20.78 -40.49
CA VAL A 876 39.80 21.29 -41.83
C VAL A 876 40.99 22.06 -42.41
N ARG A 877 41.49 21.62 -43.57
CA ARG A 877 42.67 22.20 -44.24
C ARG A 877 42.35 22.99 -45.50
N ASP A 878 41.30 22.62 -46.23
CA ASP A 878 40.82 23.33 -47.42
C ASP A 878 39.29 23.15 -47.55
N VAL A 879 38.61 23.99 -48.33
CA VAL A 879 37.15 23.99 -48.45
C VAL A 879 36.73 24.11 -49.92
N PHE A 880 36.32 22.98 -50.49
CA PHE A 880 35.87 22.86 -51.87
C PHE A 880 34.37 23.12 -52.00
N ARG A 881 33.92 23.59 -53.16
CA ARG A 881 32.49 23.78 -53.46
C ARG A 881 32.03 22.74 -54.49
N SER A 882 31.05 21.94 -54.11
CA SER A 882 30.43 20.91 -54.96
C SER A 882 29.00 21.30 -55.33
N SER A 883 28.67 21.17 -56.61
CA SER A 883 27.32 21.45 -57.14
C SER A 883 26.23 20.51 -56.60
N LYS A 884 26.60 19.41 -55.93
CA LYS A 884 25.67 18.43 -55.35
C LYS A 884 25.57 18.46 -53.83
N PHE A 885 26.64 18.86 -53.13
CA PHE A 885 26.77 18.70 -51.68
C PHE A 885 27.21 19.99 -50.95
N GLY A 886 27.15 21.17 -51.60
CA GLY A 886 27.50 22.44 -50.97
C GLY A 886 29.00 22.57 -50.69
N ALA A 887 29.36 23.05 -49.49
CA ALA A 887 30.74 23.06 -49.01
C ALA A 887 31.20 21.65 -48.60
N ILE A 888 32.27 21.16 -49.24
CA ILE A 888 32.98 19.94 -48.84
C ILE A 888 34.32 20.37 -48.24
N ALA A 889 34.48 20.12 -46.95
CA ALA A 889 35.72 20.33 -46.24
C ALA A 889 36.72 19.21 -46.60
N GLY A 890 37.94 19.59 -46.99
CA GLY A 890 39.08 18.69 -47.09
C GLY A 890 39.79 18.64 -45.75
N CYS A 891 39.77 17.49 -45.08
CA CYS A 891 40.15 17.36 -43.69
C CYS A 891 41.11 16.20 -43.45
N MET A 892 42.02 16.34 -42.47
CA MET A 892 42.87 15.24 -41.99
C MET A 892 42.37 14.76 -40.63
N VAL A 893 42.20 13.44 -40.47
CA VAL A 893 41.86 12.84 -39.16
C VAL A 893 43.05 12.98 -38.23
N VAL A 894 42.92 13.78 -37.17
CA VAL A 894 43.96 14.04 -36.18
C VAL A 894 44.05 12.88 -35.19
N ASP A 895 42.89 12.43 -34.69
CA ASP A 895 42.79 11.35 -33.71
C ASP A 895 41.55 10.48 -33.97
N GLY A 896 41.61 9.22 -33.53
CA GLY A 896 40.51 8.26 -33.56
C GLY A 896 40.04 7.86 -34.97
N MET A 897 38.73 7.76 -35.14
CA MET A 897 38.09 7.42 -36.42
C MET A 897 36.77 8.16 -36.67
N ILE A 898 36.53 8.50 -37.94
CA ILE A 898 35.28 9.06 -38.43
C ILE A 898 34.39 7.91 -38.89
N LYS A 899 33.16 7.82 -38.36
CA LYS A 899 32.06 7.00 -38.92
C LYS A 899 31.07 7.91 -39.66
N ARG A 900 30.62 7.54 -40.86
CA ARG A 900 29.69 8.37 -41.66
C ARG A 900 28.34 8.67 -40.97
N ASN A 901 27.82 7.73 -40.17
CA ASN A 901 26.45 7.80 -39.65
C ASN A 901 26.33 8.53 -38.30
N ASN A 902 27.45 8.94 -37.71
CA ASN A 902 27.50 9.52 -36.38
C ASN A 902 27.21 11.03 -36.39
N PRO A 903 26.64 11.58 -35.29
CA PRO A 903 26.54 13.01 -35.11
C PRO A 903 27.92 13.66 -34.98
N ILE A 904 28.00 14.94 -35.37
CA ILE A 904 29.23 15.73 -35.35
C ILE A 904 29.02 17.11 -34.73
N ARG A 905 30.10 17.67 -34.19
CA ARG A 905 30.24 19.08 -33.82
C ARG A 905 31.28 19.74 -34.71
N VAL A 906 31.04 20.99 -35.13
CA VAL A 906 32.03 21.86 -35.77
C VAL A 906 32.44 22.93 -34.77
N LEU A 907 33.73 22.99 -34.46
CA LEU A 907 34.33 23.87 -33.48
C LEU A 907 35.31 24.83 -34.15
N ARG A 908 35.28 26.10 -33.73
CA ARG A 908 36.22 27.15 -34.15
C ARG A 908 36.78 27.78 -32.88
N ASN A 909 38.11 27.74 -32.68
CA ASN A 909 38.77 28.17 -31.44
C ASN A 909 38.16 27.52 -30.17
N HIS A 910 37.88 26.21 -30.23
CA HIS A 910 37.21 25.40 -29.19
C HIS A 910 35.77 25.82 -28.83
N VAL A 911 35.13 26.70 -29.61
CA VAL A 911 33.70 27.03 -29.46
C VAL A 911 32.89 26.25 -30.50
N VAL A 912 31.88 25.48 -30.05
CA VAL A 912 30.93 24.78 -30.95
C VAL A 912 30.10 25.81 -31.71
N ILE A 913 30.26 25.85 -33.04
CA ILE A 913 29.47 26.70 -33.95
C ILE A 913 28.25 25.94 -34.49
N TYR A 914 28.39 24.64 -34.72
CA TYR A 914 27.33 23.83 -35.33
C TYR A 914 27.32 22.40 -34.79
N GLU A 915 26.11 21.86 -34.52
CA GLU A 915 25.88 20.43 -34.30
C GLU A 915 25.06 19.87 -35.46
N GLY A 916 25.40 18.68 -35.95
CA GLY A 916 24.68 18.08 -37.07
C GLY A 916 25.08 16.65 -37.41
N THR A 917 24.93 16.30 -38.68
CA THR A 917 25.24 14.96 -39.23
C THR A 917 25.98 15.09 -40.55
N LEU A 918 26.79 14.09 -40.88
CA LEU A 918 27.50 14.05 -42.15
C LEU A 918 26.55 13.69 -43.30
N GLU A 919 26.60 14.46 -44.38
CA GLU A 919 25.88 14.16 -45.62
C GLU A 919 26.70 13.20 -46.51
N SER A 920 28.01 13.43 -46.59
CA SER A 920 28.95 12.55 -47.27
C SER A 920 30.29 12.48 -46.56
N LEU A 921 30.89 11.29 -46.61
CA LEU A 921 32.26 11.00 -46.16
C LEU A 921 32.97 10.28 -47.31
N ARG A 922 34.03 10.88 -47.84
CA ARG A 922 34.70 10.43 -49.06
C ARG A 922 36.21 10.36 -48.89
N ARG A 923 36.85 9.45 -49.60
CA ARG A 923 38.31 9.40 -49.77
C ARG A 923 38.62 9.51 -51.26
N TYR A 924 39.24 10.62 -51.66
CA TYR A 924 39.43 11.03 -53.05
C TYR A 924 38.14 11.04 -53.89
N LYS A 925 37.76 9.92 -54.51
CA LYS A 925 36.57 9.78 -55.36
C LYS A 925 35.49 8.85 -54.77
N ASP A 926 35.86 8.03 -53.80
CA ASP A 926 35.06 6.92 -53.30
C ASP A 926 34.30 7.34 -52.02
N ASP A 927 33.03 6.94 -51.89
CA ASP A 927 32.27 7.06 -50.64
C ASP A 927 32.74 5.96 -49.66
N VAL A 928 33.14 6.34 -48.45
CA VAL A 928 33.70 5.39 -47.45
C VAL A 928 32.88 5.45 -46.16
N ALA A 929 32.70 4.31 -45.50
CA ALA A 929 31.93 4.20 -44.26
C ALA A 929 32.72 4.67 -43.02
N GLU A 930 34.02 4.36 -42.97
CA GLU A 930 34.95 4.75 -41.90
C GLU A 930 36.24 5.37 -42.47
N VAL A 931 36.86 6.29 -41.73
CA VAL A 931 38.22 6.81 -41.99
C VAL A 931 38.99 6.88 -40.67
N ARG A 932 40.26 6.46 -40.67
CA ARG A 932 41.13 6.36 -39.49
C ARG A 932 42.13 7.53 -39.41
N ALA A 933 42.66 7.78 -38.22
CA ALA A 933 43.72 8.75 -37.94
C ALA A 933 44.84 8.78 -39.01
N GLY A 934 45.38 9.97 -39.28
CA GLY A 934 46.46 10.20 -40.25
C GLY A 934 46.06 10.11 -41.73
N THR A 935 44.77 9.94 -42.05
CA THR A 935 44.26 9.84 -43.43
C THR A 935 43.50 11.10 -43.86
N ASP A 936 43.72 11.56 -45.09
CA ASP A 936 42.92 12.64 -45.71
C ASP A 936 41.52 12.16 -46.11
N CYS A 937 40.51 12.99 -45.88
CA CYS A 937 39.11 12.75 -46.26
C CYS A 937 38.39 14.02 -46.70
N GLY A 938 37.35 13.84 -47.52
CA GLY A 938 36.39 14.89 -47.88
C GLY A 938 35.11 14.72 -47.07
N ILE A 939 34.71 15.75 -46.34
CA ILE A 939 33.55 15.76 -45.44
C ILE A 939 32.55 16.80 -45.92
N GLY A 940 31.34 16.36 -46.27
CA GLY A 940 30.20 17.25 -46.53
C GLY A 940 29.27 17.29 -45.31
N VAL A 941 29.09 18.47 -44.71
CA VAL A 941 28.23 18.65 -43.52
C VAL A 941 26.82 19.02 -43.97
N LYS A 942 25.81 18.27 -43.49
CA LYS A 942 24.42 18.48 -43.90
C LYS A 942 23.92 19.85 -43.47
N ASN A 943 23.31 20.60 -44.39
CA ASN A 943 22.71 21.93 -44.17
C ASN A 943 23.67 23.03 -43.64
N TYR A 944 24.99 22.84 -43.67
CA TYR A 944 25.97 23.83 -43.17
C TYR A 944 27.01 24.16 -44.25
N ASN A 945 27.26 25.46 -44.50
CA ASN A 945 28.08 25.94 -45.62
C ASN A 945 29.20 26.94 -45.21
N ASP A 946 29.33 27.30 -43.93
CA ASP A 946 30.38 28.20 -43.42
C ASP A 946 31.52 27.42 -42.73
N VAL A 947 31.94 26.30 -43.31
CA VAL A 947 33.17 25.64 -42.85
C VAL A 947 34.37 26.45 -43.32
N GLN A 948 35.34 26.69 -42.44
CA GLN A 948 36.53 27.49 -42.68
C GLN A 948 37.80 26.69 -42.37
N VAL A 949 38.93 27.11 -42.93
CA VAL A 949 40.23 26.46 -42.70
C VAL A 949 40.69 26.70 -41.26
N GLY A 950 41.10 25.63 -40.57
CA GLY A 950 41.40 25.64 -39.14
C GLY A 950 40.22 25.23 -38.23
N ASP A 951 39.01 25.08 -38.78
CA ASP A 951 37.91 24.47 -38.03
C ASP A 951 38.23 23.03 -37.64
N HIS A 952 37.79 22.63 -36.45
CA HIS A 952 37.90 21.26 -35.95
C HIS A 952 36.52 20.61 -36.00
N ILE A 953 36.45 19.36 -36.45
CA ILE A 953 35.22 18.56 -36.48
C ILE A 953 35.39 17.39 -35.50
N GLU A 954 34.52 17.33 -34.49
CA GLU A 954 34.46 16.21 -33.54
C GLU A 954 33.33 15.26 -33.94
N VAL A 955 33.62 13.96 -33.93
CA VAL A 955 32.65 12.88 -34.20
C VAL A 955 32.39 12.14 -32.90
N PHE A 956 31.12 11.98 -32.50
CA PHE A 956 30.76 11.34 -31.23
C PHE A 956 29.71 10.24 -31.40
N GLU A 957 29.70 9.27 -30.49
CA GLU A 957 28.63 8.30 -30.33
C GLU A 957 27.74 8.72 -29.15
N ARG A 958 26.42 8.60 -29.29
CA ARG A 958 25.49 8.70 -28.16
C ARG A 958 25.25 7.29 -27.63
N THR A 959 25.88 6.96 -26.51
CA THR A 959 25.71 5.68 -25.81
C THR A 959 24.62 5.83 -24.75
N GLU A 960 23.52 5.09 -24.90
CA GLU A 960 22.45 5.05 -23.89
C GLU A 960 22.82 4.04 -22.79
N ARG A 961 23.13 4.54 -21.59
CA ARG A 961 23.41 3.70 -20.42
C ARG A 961 22.18 3.67 -19.50
N ALA A 962 21.64 2.49 -19.24
CA ALA A 962 20.52 2.32 -18.33
C ALA A 962 20.91 2.76 -16.91
N ARG A 963 20.06 3.56 -16.26
CA ARG A 963 20.33 4.11 -14.92
C ARG A 963 19.81 3.16 -13.85
N VAL A 964 20.66 2.87 -12.87
CA VAL A 964 20.32 2.05 -11.70
C VAL A 964 20.17 2.97 -10.47
N LEU A 965 19.29 2.59 -9.55
CA LEU A 965 19.03 3.24 -8.26
C LEU A 965 19.88 2.64 -7.13
#